data_AF-A0A1S9DNG7-F1
#
_entry.id   AF-A0A1S9DNG7-F1
#
_cell.length_a   1.000
_cell.length_b   1.000
_cell.length_c   1.000
_cell.angle_alpha   90.00
_cell.angle_beta   90.00
_cell.angle_gamma   90.00
#
_symmetry.space_group_name_H-M   'P 1'
#
loop_
_entity.id
_entity.type
_entity.pdbx_description
1 polymer ?
#
loop_
_entity_poly.entity_id
_entity_poly.type
_entity_poly.pdbx_seq_one_letter_code
_entity_poly.pdbx_strand_id
1 'polypeptide(L)'
;MATDKGVTTKLVDDHNGRYYTEPATDSKGTYQVETRPYEESTNSHASNPFADPEVAERYALIYEKAQYECRHVFDPTLTWTPEEERALVRKLDWRCVMFFGLQVDRGNLVQAVSDNLLDDLNLSSNDYNTGNTIFYISFLLAELPSQLISKKIGPDRWIPMQISLWSIVATCQAGLMGRSSFYATRALLGILEGGFIPDIVLWLSYFYTSKELPTRLSIFWTALSLTTIVTSFMAFGILHMRGVLGWAGWRWLFLIEGLITLLIGLASFFRMPASAVETKKWFRPKGWFTDREVRIVVNRVLRDDPSKGDMHNRQAITLPRLWNALCDYDLWPIYLIGLIAYTPMVPVKSYITLTLKDLGFNTFVTNLLTIPNNVGHIILLLALTRLSVWLNERSLTSMLQCVWTLPCVIALRFWPGTMENAWGTFSVVTVLLSYPYCHAIVVGWASKNSNNVGTRTVSAALYNMCVQLGNIIGNNVYREDDKPKYRRGNAVLLALNILGVLLFIGTKVYYILRNRHRERVWNSMTEEQRQDYLNNTTDTGSNLLTPNQNKPIKLPPETSRSQKSKDSRSAKPSNQSIVIYHLTIGETPRITKLIQVDPMSWPVQPKSSPPPWTVGKPLNLARSCPTLISAKVLALTPHDMRRAFVGGWRWNLKHIEGGGEDEFPEDIQLEDLLEGSQQLEDFAYAYPERNRVFGGKAHDDTVNYLYEELKKTGYYDVYKQPQVHLWSNADQTLKVGDEEIEAKTMTYSPSVEVTADVAVVKNLGCSEADYPSDVEGKVALIKRGECPFGDKSVLAAKAKAAASIVYNNVAGSMAGTLGAAQSDKGPYSAIVGISLEDGQKLIKLAEAGSVSVDLWVDSKQENRTTYNVVAQTKGGDPNNVVALGGHTDSVEAGPGINDDGSGIISNLVIAKALTQYSVKNAVRFLFWTAEEFGLLGSNYYVSHLNATELNKIRLYLNFDMIASPNYALMIYDGDGSAFNQSGPAGSAQIEKLFEDYYDSIDLPHIPTQFDGRSDYEAFILNGIPSGGLFTGAEGIMSEENASRWGGQAGVAYDANYHAAGDNMTNLNHEAFLINSKATAFAVATYANDLSSIPKRNTTSSLHRRARTMRPFGKRAPKTHAHVSGSGCWHSQVEA
;
A
#
# COMPACT_ATOMS: atom_id res chain seq x y z
N MET A 1 31.22 40.60 38.21
CA MET A 1 31.87 40.45 39.53
C MET A 1 31.23 39.27 40.25
N ALA A 2 32.07 38.50 40.95
CA ALA A 2 31.79 37.39 41.87
C ALA A 2 31.24 36.08 41.28
N THR A 3 32.11 35.07 41.35
CA THR A 3 31.94 33.63 41.15
C THR A 3 31.03 33.01 42.20
N ASP A 4 30.27 31.96 41.85
CA ASP A 4 29.96 30.92 42.83
C ASP A 4 29.99 29.52 42.21
N LYS A 5 30.81 28.67 42.82
CA LYS A 5 31.02 27.26 42.51
C LYS A 5 30.29 26.47 43.58
N GLY A 6 29.40 25.56 43.20
CA GLY A 6 28.98 24.50 44.10
C GLY A 6 27.53 24.06 43.91
N VAL A 7 27.29 23.13 42.99
CA VAL A 7 26.22 22.14 43.15
C VAL A 7 26.69 20.82 42.53
N THR A 8 27.49 20.08 43.27
CA THR A 8 27.55 18.62 43.21
C THR A 8 27.07 18.12 44.56
N THR A 9 26.35 17.00 44.57
CA THR A 9 25.80 16.28 45.75
C THR A 9 24.50 16.83 46.34
N LYS A 10 23.37 16.21 45.96
CA LYS A 10 22.30 15.74 46.86
C LYS A 10 21.22 15.05 46.02
N LEU A 11 21.03 13.76 46.25
CA LEU A 11 19.73 13.07 46.42
C LEU A 11 20.01 11.56 46.51
N VAL A 12 20.37 11.13 47.72
CA VAL A 12 20.12 9.78 48.25
C VAL A 12 19.41 10.00 49.59
N ASP A 13 18.45 9.10 49.86
CA ASP A 13 17.59 8.93 51.04
C ASP A 13 16.32 9.80 51.13
N ASP A 14 15.17 9.16 50.84
CA ASP A 14 14.26 8.81 51.93
C ASP A 14 13.43 7.55 51.60
N HIS A 15 13.46 6.57 52.51
CA HIS A 15 12.65 5.35 52.48
C HIS A 15 11.33 5.61 53.19
N ASN A 16 10.19 5.48 52.50
CA ASN A 16 8.94 5.06 53.14
C ASN A 16 7.98 4.44 52.11
N GLY A 17 7.82 3.13 52.19
CA GLY A 17 6.99 2.34 51.29
C GLY A 17 5.49 2.43 51.58
N ARG A 18 4.69 2.20 50.53
CA ARG A 18 3.50 1.35 50.60
C ARG A 18 3.38 0.53 49.33
N TYR A 19 3.31 -0.78 49.54
CA TYR A 19 3.16 -1.86 48.56
C TYR A 19 1.77 -1.88 47.91
N TYR A 20 1.69 -2.45 46.70
CA TYR A 20 0.82 -3.60 46.43
C TYR A 20 1.58 -4.61 45.55
N THR A 21 1.80 -5.80 46.13
CA THR A 21 2.17 -7.10 45.56
C THR A 21 0.95 -7.74 44.86
N GLU A 22 1.03 -8.70 43.92
CA GLU A 22 1.78 -9.97 43.97
C GLU A 22 2.26 -10.51 42.61
N PRO A 23 3.35 -11.30 42.62
CA PRO A 23 3.75 -12.26 41.61
C PRO A 23 3.27 -13.69 41.94
N ALA A 24 3.07 -14.55 40.93
CA ALA A 24 2.91 -15.99 41.12
C ALA A 24 4.22 -16.72 40.75
N THR A 25 4.81 -17.44 41.70
CA THR A 25 5.94 -18.37 41.48
C THR A 25 5.58 -19.76 41.99
N ASP A 26 6.08 -20.79 41.31
CA ASP A 26 5.84 -22.20 41.64
C ASP A 26 6.69 -22.73 42.82
N SER A 27 6.34 -23.95 43.23
CA SER A 27 6.71 -24.60 44.49
C SER A 27 8.16 -25.11 44.64
N LYS A 28 9.13 -24.72 43.80
CA LYS A 28 10.52 -25.27 43.93
C LYS A 28 11.68 -24.29 43.83
N GLY A 29 11.46 -22.98 44.04
CA GLY A 29 12.51 -22.06 44.53
C GLY A 29 13.89 -22.14 43.87
N THR A 30 13.96 -22.41 42.56
CA THR A 30 15.22 -22.51 41.80
C THR A 30 15.22 -21.46 40.70
N TYR A 31 16.12 -20.49 40.82
CA TYR A 31 16.38 -19.50 39.78
C TYR A 31 17.19 -20.16 38.66
N GLN A 32 16.56 -20.42 37.51
CA GLN A 32 17.24 -20.65 36.25
C GLN A 32 17.44 -19.30 35.56
N VAL A 33 18.69 -18.87 35.42
CA VAL A 33 19.04 -17.74 34.55
C VAL A 33 19.00 -18.27 33.11
N GLU A 34 17.89 -18.07 32.41
CA GLU A 34 17.85 -18.23 30.95
C GLU A 34 18.64 -17.08 30.31
N THR A 35 19.93 -17.28 30.02
CA THR A 35 20.62 -16.49 29.01
C THR A 35 20.10 -16.92 27.63
N ARG A 36 19.23 -16.12 27.03
CA ARG A 36 18.91 -16.24 25.60
C ARG A 36 19.93 -15.44 24.78
N PRO A 37 20.41 -15.95 23.63
CA PRO A 37 21.31 -15.21 22.77
C PRO A 37 20.61 -13.95 22.25
N TYR A 38 21.34 -12.85 22.21
CA TYR A 38 20.96 -11.60 21.57
C TYR A 38 20.78 -11.85 20.07
N GLU A 39 19.53 -12.03 19.63
CA GLU A 39 19.20 -11.93 18.21
C GLU A 39 19.23 -10.46 17.81
N GLU A 40 20.18 -10.16 16.93
CA GLU A 40 20.49 -8.83 16.41
C GLU A 40 19.33 -8.35 15.54
N SER A 41 18.35 -7.68 16.17
CA SER A 41 17.23 -7.06 15.48
C SER A 41 17.75 -5.92 14.59
N THR A 42 17.56 -6.08 13.28
CA THR A 42 17.98 -5.13 12.26
C THR A 42 17.35 -3.73 12.44
N ASN A 43 18.21 -2.73 12.70
CA ASN A 43 18.10 -1.33 12.27
C ASN A 43 16.98 -0.40 12.83
N SER A 44 16.67 -0.43 14.13
CA SER A 44 16.02 0.73 14.82
C SER A 44 16.87 1.39 15.91
N HIS A 45 17.96 0.74 16.34
CA HIS A 45 18.81 1.22 17.45
C HIS A 45 20.02 2.09 17.03
N ALA A 46 20.28 2.27 15.74
CA ALA A 46 21.49 2.94 15.26
C ALA A 46 21.49 4.49 15.38
N SER A 47 20.44 5.14 15.91
CA SER A 47 20.34 6.61 15.93
C SER A 47 19.75 7.24 17.19
N ASN A 48 19.99 6.68 18.39
CA ASN A 48 19.66 7.40 19.64
C ASN A 48 20.86 8.29 20.05
N PRO A 49 20.82 9.62 19.86
CA PRO A 49 21.92 10.50 20.27
C PRO A 49 22.11 10.53 21.79
N PHE A 50 21.11 10.14 22.57
CA PHE A 50 21.15 10.07 24.03
C PHE A 50 21.57 8.68 24.56
N ALA A 51 22.05 7.79 23.69
CA ALA A 51 22.64 6.52 24.13
C ALA A 51 23.97 6.74 24.87
N ASP A 52 24.64 7.85 24.60
CA ASP A 52 25.81 8.32 25.35
C ASP A 52 25.34 9.03 26.65
N PRO A 53 25.71 8.52 27.84
CA PRO A 53 25.33 9.13 29.12
C PRO A 53 25.75 10.59 29.26
N GLU A 54 26.91 11.00 28.73
CA GLU A 54 27.38 12.39 28.83
C GLU A 54 26.51 13.33 27.99
N VAL A 55 26.08 12.87 26.81
CA VAL A 55 25.18 13.63 25.93
C VAL A 55 23.79 13.73 26.57
N ALA A 56 23.28 12.64 27.14
CA ALA A 56 22.00 12.60 27.83
C ALA A 56 21.97 13.57 29.03
N GLU A 57 23.01 13.57 29.86
CA GLU A 57 23.13 14.46 31.02
C GLU A 57 23.25 15.93 30.60
N ARG A 58 24.08 16.23 29.59
CA ARG A 58 24.21 17.58 29.02
C ARG A 58 22.87 18.13 28.57
N TYR A 59 22.10 17.36 27.80
CA TYR A 59 20.80 17.83 27.30
C TYR A 59 19.73 17.89 28.39
N ALA A 60 19.76 16.99 29.38
CA ALA A 60 18.88 17.09 30.56
C ALA A 60 19.08 18.42 31.30
N LEU A 61 20.34 18.84 31.49
CA LEU A 61 20.67 20.14 32.09
C LEU A 61 20.20 21.31 31.24
N ILE A 62 20.32 21.22 29.90
CA ILE A 62 19.82 22.25 28.99
C ILE A 62 18.29 22.35 29.10
N TYR A 63 17.57 21.23 29.11
CA TYR A 63 16.11 21.21 29.19
C TYR A 63 15.61 21.75 30.54
N GLU A 64 16.31 21.46 31.64
CA GLU A 64 16.00 22.03 32.95
C GLU A 64 16.30 23.54 33.00
N LYS A 65 17.46 23.98 32.50
CA LYS A 65 17.82 25.40 32.42
C LYS A 65 16.85 26.20 31.54
N ALA A 66 16.42 25.62 30.43
CA ALA A 66 15.44 26.20 29.51
C ALA A 66 14.01 26.15 30.05
N GLN A 67 13.77 25.45 31.16
CA GLN A 67 12.44 25.16 31.71
C GLN A 67 11.51 24.53 30.66
N TYR A 68 12.04 23.67 29.80
CA TYR A 68 11.31 23.02 28.71
C TYR A 68 10.06 22.29 29.25
N GLU A 69 8.90 22.49 28.61
CA GLU A 69 7.62 22.02 29.14
C GLU A 69 7.50 20.49 29.14
N CYS A 70 8.19 19.81 28.23
CA CYS A 70 8.20 18.34 28.15
C CYS A 70 9.37 17.69 28.92
N ARG A 71 10.15 18.43 29.72
CA ARG A 71 11.34 17.90 30.41
C ARG A 71 11.04 16.72 31.36
N HIS A 72 9.88 16.72 32.01
CA HIS A 72 9.47 15.68 32.95
C HIS A 72 9.10 14.34 32.27
N VAL A 73 8.92 14.32 30.95
CA VAL A 73 8.67 13.10 30.15
C VAL A 73 9.87 12.71 29.27
N PHE A 74 10.99 13.44 29.38
CA PHE A 74 12.23 13.08 28.72
C PHE A 74 12.80 11.81 29.34
N ASP A 75 13.06 10.80 28.51
CA ASP A 75 13.59 9.51 28.92
C ASP A 75 14.59 9.04 27.85
N PRO A 76 15.91 9.19 28.10
CA PRO A 76 16.97 8.74 27.19
C PRO A 76 16.89 7.26 26.83
N THR A 77 16.38 6.44 27.77
CA THR A 77 16.37 4.98 27.71
C THR A 77 15.11 4.40 27.08
N LEU A 78 14.07 5.22 26.86
CA LEU A 78 12.78 4.78 26.36
C LEU A 78 12.88 4.10 24.98
N THR A 79 12.46 2.84 24.88
CA THR A 79 12.35 2.14 23.59
C THR A 79 10.90 2.02 23.16
N TRP A 80 10.67 2.02 21.85
CA TRP A 80 9.36 1.82 21.23
C TRP A 80 9.52 1.09 19.90
N THR A 81 8.46 0.42 19.47
CA THR A 81 8.44 -0.29 18.19
C THR A 81 8.14 0.66 17.01
N PRO A 82 8.64 0.37 15.80
CA PRO A 82 8.28 1.13 14.59
C PRO A 82 6.76 1.16 14.31
N GLU A 83 6.03 0.15 14.76
CA GLU A 83 4.57 0.02 14.66
C GLU A 83 3.87 1.01 15.60
N GLU A 84 4.32 1.10 16.86
CA GLU A 84 3.82 2.08 17.84
C GLU A 84 4.03 3.52 17.34
N GLU A 85 5.21 3.83 16.80
CA GLU A 85 5.49 5.15 16.24
C GLU A 85 4.60 5.44 15.02
N ARG A 86 4.44 4.49 14.09
CA ARG A 86 3.54 4.65 12.93
C ARG A 86 2.07 4.83 13.31
N ALA A 87 1.59 4.14 14.34
CA ALA A 87 0.23 4.31 14.85
C ALA A 87 0.04 5.70 15.48
N LEU A 88 1.01 6.13 16.28
CA LEU A 88 1.05 7.44 16.92
C LEU A 88 1.07 8.59 15.91
N VAL A 89 1.94 8.52 14.90
CA VAL A 89 2.04 9.53 13.84
C VAL A 89 0.74 9.61 13.04
N ARG A 90 0.12 8.48 12.69
CA ARG A 90 -1.20 8.48 12.02
C ARG A 90 -2.29 9.16 12.85
N LYS A 91 -2.28 8.96 14.18
CA LYS A 91 -3.22 9.60 15.11
C LYS A 91 -2.98 11.11 15.22
N LEU A 92 -1.71 11.53 15.17
CA LEU A 92 -1.31 12.93 15.12
C LEU A 92 -1.73 13.59 13.79
N ASP A 93 -1.47 12.92 12.66
CA ASP A 93 -1.84 13.37 11.31
C ASP A 93 -3.34 13.70 11.24
N TRP A 94 -4.19 12.78 11.68
CA TRP A 94 -5.65 12.97 11.61
C TRP A 94 -6.17 14.15 12.43
N ARG A 95 -5.46 14.49 13.51
CA ARG A 95 -5.84 15.61 14.39
C ARG A 95 -5.27 16.94 13.94
N CYS A 96 -4.14 16.93 13.24
CA CYS A 96 -3.57 18.11 12.60
C CYS A 96 -4.26 18.44 11.27
N VAL A 97 -4.81 17.45 10.55
CA VAL A 97 -5.53 17.62 9.26
C VAL A 97 -6.74 18.58 9.38
N MET A 98 -7.40 18.64 10.53
CA MET A 98 -8.53 19.56 10.78
C MET A 98 -8.16 21.05 10.65
N PHE A 99 -6.88 21.42 10.82
CA PHE A 99 -6.43 22.82 10.73
C PHE A 99 -6.00 23.21 9.32
N PHE A 100 -5.86 22.25 8.42
CA PHE A 100 -5.38 22.50 7.06
C PHE A 100 -6.48 22.99 6.11
N GLY A 101 -7.76 22.73 6.40
CA GLY A 101 -8.90 23.10 5.55
C GLY A 101 -9.43 24.54 5.72
N LEU A 102 -8.64 25.49 6.23
CA LEU A 102 -9.17 26.80 6.63
C LEU A 102 -8.43 27.97 6.01
N GLN A 103 -8.84 28.26 4.78
CA GLN A 103 -8.68 29.54 4.11
C GLN A 103 -9.80 29.71 3.08
N VAL A 104 -11.05 29.51 3.50
CA VAL A 104 -12.25 29.72 2.66
C VAL A 104 -12.21 31.15 2.09
N ASP A 105 -11.89 32.12 2.93
CA ASP A 105 -11.87 33.54 2.59
C ASP A 105 -10.68 33.96 1.69
N ARG A 106 -9.68 33.11 1.45
CA ARG A 106 -8.48 33.56 0.69
C ARG A 106 -8.73 33.63 -0.82
N GLY A 107 -9.65 32.80 -1.33
CA GLY A 107 -10.07 32.79 -2.74
C GLY A 107 -11.24 33.72 -3.06
N ASN A 108 -11.93 34.21 -2.02
CA ASN A 108 -13.21 34.89 -2.14
C ASN A 108 -13.15 36.16 -3.01
N LEU A 109 -12.03 36.89 -2.98
CA LEU A 109 -11.86 38.13 -3.73
C LEU A 109 -11.76 37.87 -5.24
N VAL A 110 -11.06 36.80 -5.65
CA VAL A 110 -10.92 36.44 -7.07
C VAL A 110 -12.27 35.99 -7.65
N GLN A 111 -13.07 35.29 -6.85
CA GLN A 111 -14.44 34.88 -7.19
C GLN A 111 -15.40 36.07 -7.21
N ALA A 112 -15.30 36.99 -6.24
CA ALA A 112 -16.10 38.22 -6.21
C ALA A 112 -15.86 39.11 -7.44
N VAL A 113 -14.61 39.19 -7.92
CA VAL A 113 -14.28 39.92 -9.17
C VAL A 113 -15.02 39.33 -10.38
N SER A 114 -15.30 38.03 -10.39
CA SER A 114 -16.10 37.40 -11.47
C SER A 114 -17.58 37.81 -11.44
N ASP A 115 -18.12 38.20 -10.28
CA ASP A 115 -19.48 38.74 -10.09
C ASP A 115 -19.49 40.28 -10.09
N ASN A 116 -18.71 40.91 -10.98
CA ASN A 116 -18.73 42.36 -11.22
C ASN A 116 -18.39 43.24 -10.00
N LEU A 117 -17.68 42.74 -8.98
CA LEU A 117 -17.27 43.52 -7.82
C LEU A 117 -16.59 44.86 -8.20
N LEU A 118 -15.73 44.83 -9.22
CA LEU A 118 -14.99 46.02 -9.66
C LEU A 118 -15.94 47.09 -10.22
N ASP A 119 -16.91 46.68 -11.05
CA ASP A 119 -17.89 47.59 -11.64
C ASP A 119 -18.85 48.13 -10.57
N ASP A 120 -19.35 47.27 -9.68
CA ASP A 120 -20.28 47.65 -8.60
C ASP A 120 -19.67 48.67 -7.61
N LEU A 121 -18.34 48.68 -7.46
CA LEU A 121 -17.60 49.57 -6.55
C LEU A 121 -16.85 50.69 -7.27
N ASN A 122 -16.96 50.80 -8.60
CA ASN A 122 -16.19 51.73 -9.45
C ASN A 122 -14.67 51.65 -9.23
N LEU A 123 -14.12 50.43 -9.26
CA LEU A 123 -12.69 50.15 -9.09
C LEU A 123 -12.03 49.77 -10.43
N SER A 124 -10.84 50.33 -10.69
CA SER A 124 -10.02 49.92 -11.83
C SER A 124 -9.23 48.63 -11.54
N SER A 125 -8.67 47.99 -12.57
CA SER A 125 -7.72 46.88 -12.36
C SER A 125 -6.46 47.31 -11.60
N ASN A 126 -6.05 48.58 -11.74
CA ASN A 126 -4.95 49.14 -10.95
C ASN A 126 -5.32 49.30 -9.47
N ASP A 127 -6.57 49.62 -9.16
CA ASP A 127 -7.06 49.67 -7.77
C ASP A 127 -7.11 48.29 -7.15
N TYR A 128 -7.52 47.29 -7.92
CA TYR A 128 -7.44 45.89 -7.52
C TYR A 128 -6.00 45.48 -7.18
N ASN A 129 -5.03 45.80 -8.05
CA ASN A 129 -3.61 45.55 -7.81
C ASN A 129 -3.08 46.30 -6.57
N THR A 130 -3.51 47.55 -6.38
CA THR A 130 -3.14 48.38 -5.22
C THR A 130 -3.69 47.78 -3.93
N GLY A 131 -4.96 47.33 -3.92
CA GLY A 131 -5.56 46.67 -2.77
C GLY A 131 -4.86 45.36 -2.41
N ASN A 132 -4.46 44.55 -3.40
CA ASN A 132 -3.64 43.38 -3.15
C ASN A 132 -2.24 43.75 -2.63
N THR A 133 -1.62 44.79 -3.17
CA THR A 133 -0.33 45.30 -2.67
C THR A 133 -0.42 45.75 -1.21
N ILE A 134 -1.47 46.51 -0.85
CA ILE A 134 -1.74 46.93 0.53
C ILE A 134 -1.87 45.71 1.44
N PHE A 135 -2.66 44.71 1.04
CA PHE A 135 -2.79 43.46 1.79
C PHE A 135 -1.43 42.79 2.03
N TYR A 136 -0.60 42.61 0.99
CA TYR A 136 0.70 41.96 1.15
C TYR A 136 1.71 42.77 1.96
N ILE A 137 1.70 44.10 1.87
CA ILE A 137 2.55 44.97 2.71
C ILE A 137 2.11 44.84 4.18
N SER A 138 0.81 44.95 4.44
CA SER A 138 0.24 44.76 5.77
C SER A 138 0.54 43.36 6.34
N PHE A 139 0.41 42.33 5.51
CA PHE A 139 0.75 40.95 5.82
C PHE A 139 2.22 40.80 6.22
N LEU A 140 3.13 41.31 5.38
CA LEU A 140 4.57 41.25 5.61
C LEU A 140 4.98 41.97 6.90
N LEU A 141 4.39 43.13 7.18
CA LEU A 141 4.67 43.90 8.39
C LEU A 141 4.15 43.22 9.66
N ALA A 142 3.03 42.49 9.56
CA ALA A 142 2.42 41.79 10.70
C ALA A 142 3.04 40.42 10.97
N GLU A 143 3.69 39.80 9.99
CA GLU A 143 4.21 38.44 10.05
C GLU A 143 5.17 38.20 11.23
N LEU A 144 6.24 39.00 11.31
CA LEU A 144 7.23 38.86 12.39
C LEU A 144 6.64 39.25 13.77
N PRO A 145 5.96 40.41 13.95
CA PRO A 145 5.30 40.73 15.22
C PRO A 145 4.32 39.67 15.68
N SER A 146 3.51 39.12 14.78
CA SER A 146 2.56 38.05 15.09
C SER A 146 3.27 36.80 15.61
N GLN A 147 4.37 36.41 14.98
CA GLN A 147 5.16 35.25 15.42
C GLN A 147 5.75 35.46 16.83
N LEU A 148 6.17 36.68 17.17
CA LEU A 148 6.63 37.03 18.52
C LEU A 148 5.49 36.95 19.55
N ILE A 149 4.29 37.41 19.19
CA ILE A 149 3.10 37.31 20.03
C ILE A 149 2.74 35.84 20.25
N SER A 150 2.68 35.06 19.19
CA SER A 150 2.43 33.61 19.19
C SER A 150 3.34 32.86 20.15
N LYS A 151 4.64 33.16 20.10
CA LYS A 151 5.63 32.58 21.03
C LYS A 151 5.43 33.02 22.48
N LYS A 152 4.88 34.20 22.74
CA LYS A 152 4.61 34.68 24.10
C LYS A 152 3.33 34.07 24.68
N ILE A 153 2.24 34.04 23.92
CA ILE A 153 0.91 33.65 24.42
C ILE A 153 0.53 32.19 24.12
N GLY A 154 1.28 31.52 23.23
CA GLY A 154 1.02 30.16 22.76
C GLY A 154 0.28 30.13 21.41
N PRO A 155 0.76 29.34 20.41
CA PRO A 155 0.05 29.15 19.14
C PRO A 155 -1.37 28.61 19.31
N ASP A 156 -1.61 27.85 20.38
CA ASP A 156 -2.93 27.28 20.74
C ASP A 156 -4.02 28.34 20.99
N ARG A 157 -3.62 29.56 21.35
CA ARG A 157 -4.54 30.69 21.59
C ARG A 157 -4.50 31.71 20.46
N TRP A 158 -3.30 31.95 19.93
CA TRP A 158 -3.09 33.00 18.96
C TRP A 158 -3.65 32.64 17.58
N ILE A 159 -3.46 31.39 17.11
CA ILE A 159 -3.96 30.95 15.82
C ILE A 159 -5.51 31.02 15.77
N PRO A 160 -6.26 30.46 16.74
CA PRO A 160 -7.72 30.60 16.76
C PRO A 160 -8.21 32.06 16.88
N MET A 161 -7.46 32.91 17.60
CA MET A 161 -7.77 34.33 17.72
C MET A 161 -7.61 35.06 16.39
N GLN A 162 -6.50 34.84 15.67
CA GLN A 162 -6.33 35.37 14.32
C GLN A 162 -7.48 34.92 13.42
N ILE A 163 -7.78 33.61 13.38
CA ILE A 163 -8.86 33.07 12.53
C ILE A 163 -10.16 33.81 12.80
N SER A 164 -10.54 33.93 14.07
CA SER A 164 -11.79 34.58 14.46
C SER A 164 -11.80 36.07 14.09
N LEU A 165 -10.70 36.79 14.33
CA LEU A 165 -10.60 38.21 14.05
C LEU A 165 -10.66 38.52 12.54
N TRP A 166 -9.90 37.81 11.70
CA TRP A 166 -9.97 38.07 10.26
C TRP A 166 -11.31 37.64 9.68
N SER A 167 -11.94 36.59 10.23
CA SER A 167 -13.25 36.13 9.76
C SER A 167 -14.33 37.18 9.98
N ILE A 168 -14.26 37.92 11.09
CA ILE A 168 -15.13 39.07 11.35
C ILE A 168 -14.91 40.14 10.27
N VAL A 169 -13.64 40.48 9.97
CA VAL A 169 -13.32 41.48 8.94
C VAL A 169 -13.76 41.00 7.54
N ALA A 170 -13.55 39.73 7.21
CA ALA A 170 -14.00 39.11 5.95
C ALA A 170 -15.52 39.19 5.80
N THR A 171 -16.25 38.87 6.86
CA THR A 171 -17.72 39.01 6.92
C THR A 171 -18.14 40.46 6.69
N CYS A 172 -17.43 41.43 7.29
CA CYS A 172 -17.69 42.85 7.10
C CYS A 172 -17.43 43.34 5.66
N GLN A 173 -16.70 42.61 4.81
CA GLN A 173 -16.54 42.96 3.39
C GLN A 173 -17.86 42.94 2.62
N ALA A 174 -18.91 42.27 3.11
CA ALA A 174 -20.26 42.38 2.57
C ALA A 174 -20.79 43.83 2.57
N GLY A 175 -20.23 44.71 3.42
CA GLY A 175 -20.56 46.12 3.56
C GLY A 175 -19.68 47.09 2.75
N LEU A 176 -18.87 46.64 1.79
CA LEU A 176 -18.01 47.53 1.00
C LEU A 176 -18.80 48.59 0.21
N MET A 177 -18.28 49.82 0.17
CA MET A 177 -18.95 50.99 -0.45
C MET A 177 -18.08 51.72 -1.50
N GLY A 178 -16.81 51.33 -1.67
CA GLY A 178 -15.91 51.92 -2.66
C GLY A 178 -14.42 51.77 -2.31
N ARG A 179 -13.54 52.48 -3.05
CA ARG A 179 -12.08 52.35 -2.98
C ARG A 179 -11.50 52.43 -1.56
N SER A 180 -11.90 53.41 -0.75
CA SER A 180 -11.35 53.58 0.60
C SER A 180 -11.70 52.40 1.52
N SER A 181 -12.96 51.94 1.48
CA SER A 181 -13.41 50.78 2.27
C SER A 181 -12.73 49.48 1.80
N PHE A 182 -12.47 49.37 0.49
CA PHE A 182 -11.71 48.25 -0.07
C PHE A 182 -10.28 48.26 0.47
N TYR A 183 -9.55 49.37 0.38
CA TYR A 183 -8.18 49.45 0.91
C TYR A 183 -8.09 49.22 2.42
N ALA A 184 -9.03 49.76 3.19
CA ALA A 184 -9.07 49.56 4.64
C ALA A 184 -9.26 48.09 5.01
N THR A 185 -10.23 47.40 4.40
CA THR A 185 -10.47 45.97 4.64
C THR A 185 -9.28 45.12 4.18
N ARG A 186 -8.65 45.44 3.05
CA ARG A 186 -7.41 44.76 2.60
C ARG A 186 -6.26 44.91 3.59
N ALA A 187 -6.05 46.10 4.15
CA ALA A 187 -5.02 46.32 5.17
C ALA A 187 -5.30 45.53 6.45
N LEU A 188 -6.54 45.56 6.94
CA LEU A 188 -6.96 44.84 8.16
C LEU A 188 -6.79 43.32 8.00
N LEU A 189 -7.25 42.76 6.87
CA LEU A 189 -7.07 41.33 6.58
C LEU A 189 -5.59 40.96 6.50
N GLY A 190 -4.76 41.80 5.85
CA GLY A 190 -3.31 41.58 5.80
C GLY A 190 -2.70 41.53 7.20
N ILE A 191 -3.04 42.49 8.07
CA ILE A 191 -2.53 42.53 9.45
C ILE A 191 -2.94 41.28 10.25
N LEU A 192 -4.18 40.83 10.11
CA LEU A 192 -4.72 39.73 10.91
C LEU A 192 -4.32 38.35 10.40
N GLU A 193 -4.08 38.19 9.09
CA GLU A 193 -3.65 36.93 8.47
C GLU A 193 -2.13 36.73 8.49
N GLY A 194 -1.35 37.81 8.61
CA GLY A 194 0.11 37.84 8.39
C GLY A 194 0.91 36.77 9.15
N GLY A 195 0.51 36.44 10.38
CA GLY A 195 1.24 35.47 11.21
C GLY A 195 0.80 34.02 11.07
N PHE A 196 -0.33 33.75 10.42
CA PHE A 196 -0.97 32.44 10.47
C PHE A 196 -0.07 31.31 9.97
N ILE A 197 0.60 31.54 8.83
CA ILE A 197 1.50 30.57 8.20
C ILE A 197 2.66 30.22 9.13
N PRO A 198 3.54 31.16 9.54
CA PRO A 198 4.66 30.83 10.42
C PRO A 198 4.22 30.28 11.79
N ASP A 199 3.05 30.70 12.30
CA ASP A 199 2.51 30.19 13.56
C ASP A 199 2.10 28.72 13.47
N ILE A 200 1.50 28.30 12.35
CA ILE A 200 1.18 26.88 12.13
C ILE A 200 2.45 26.06 11.91
N VAL A 201 3.42 26.55 11.13
CA VAL A 201 4.71 25.86 10.95
C VAL A 201 5.37 25.62 12.31
N LEU A 202 5.37 26.64 13.18
CA LEU A 202 5.88 26.55 14.53
C LEU A 202 5.11 25.53 15.36
N TRP A 203 3.78 25.58 15.36
CA TRP A 203 2.95 24.65 16.13
C TRP A 203 3.14 23.18 15.68
N LEU A 204 3.21 22.91 14.37
CA LEU A 204 3.48 21.56 13.84
C LEU A 204 4.87 21.05 14.26
N SER A 205 5.86 21.94 14.34
CA SER A 205 7.22 21.56 14.72
C SER A 205 7.34 20.93 16.13
N TYR A 206 6.34 21.18 16.99
CA TYR A 206 6.26 20.62 18.34
C TYR A 206 5.90 19.13 18.35
N PHE A 207 5.28 18.62 17.28
CA PHE A 207 4.79 17.24 17.22
C PHE A 207 5.50 16.38 16.17
N TYR A 208 6.06 16.99 15.12
CA TYR A 208 6.67 16.29 13.99
C TYR A 208 8.20 16.36 13.99
N THR A 209 8.83 15.31 13.46
CA THR A 209 10.28 15.30 13.22
C THR A 209 10.63 16.14 12.01
N SER A 210 11.91 16.51 11.86
CA SER A 210 12.42 17.36 10.78
C SER A 210 12.29 16.70 9.40
N LYS A 211 12.25 15.36 9.36
CA LYS A 211 12.01 14.58 8.13
C LYS A 211 10.53 14.52 7.75
N GLU A 212 9.63 14.53 8.72
CA GLU A 212 8.19 14.46 8.51
C GLU A 212 7.58 15.81 8.13
N LEU A 213 8.10 16.89 8.72
CA LEU A 213 7.54 18.23 8.62
C LEU A 213 7.32 18.71 7.16
N PRO A 214 8.28 18.59 6.21
CA PRO A 214 8.06 19.04 4.83
C PRO A 214 6.90 18.33 4.13
N THR A 215 6.74 17.03 4.35
CA THR A 215 5.62 16.26 3.80
C THR A 215 4.29 16.73 4.37
N ARG A 216 4.23 17.07 5.66
CA ARG A 216 2.99 17.60 6.29
C ARG A 216 2.68 19.04 5.85
N LEU A 217 3.70 19.86 5.65
CA LEU A 217 3.54 21.19 5.04
C LEU A 217 3.02 21.07 3.61
N SER A 218 3.46 20.08 2.83
CA SER A 218 2.90 19.84 1.49
C SER A 218 1.40 19.52 1.53
N ILE A 219 0.93 18.78 2.54
CA ILE A 219 -0.50 18.50 2.76
C ILE A 219 -1.26 19.78 3.15
N PHE A 220 -0.69 20.67 3.97
CA PHE A 220 -1.32 21.96 4.24
C PHE A 220 -1.49 22.76 2.95
N TRP A 221 -0.45 22.85 2.11
CA TRP A 221 -0.49 23.67 0.89
C TRP A 221 -1.45 23.05 -0.14
N THR A 222 -1.60 21.73 -0.12
CA THR A 222 -2.66 20.99 -0.84
C THR A 222 -4.05 21.39 -0.38
N ALA A 223 -4.27 21.53 0.93
CA ALA A 223 -5.56 21.89 1.49
C ALA A 223 -6.03 23.30 1.08
N LEU A 224 -5.10 24.23 0.79
CA LEU A 224 -5.44 25.53 0.17
C LEU A 224 -6.09 25.38 -1.21
N SER A 225 -5.54 24.49 -2.03
CA SER A 225 -6.06 24.22 -3.38
C SER A 225 -7.40 23.47 -3.30
N LEU A 226 -7.51 22.50 -2.40
CA LEU A 226 -8.77 21.79 -2.16
C LEU A 226 -9.88 22.75 -1.67
N THR A 227 -9.56 23.66 -0.75
CA THR A 227 -10.49 24.68 -0.28
C THR A 227 -10.94 25.57 -1.43
N THR A 228 -10.04 25.97 -2.32
CA THR A 228 -10.37 26.77 -3.51
C THR A 228 -11.32 26.02 -4.46
N ILE A 229 -11.17 24.70 -4.61
CA ILE A 229 -12.10 23.88 -5.39
C ILE A 229 -13.48 23.91 -4.75
N VAL A 230 -13.58 23.66 -3.43
CA VAL A 230 -14.85 23.71 -2.69
C VAL A 230 -15.50 25.09 -2.78
N THR A 231 -14.77 26.16 -2.53
CA THR A 231 -15.31 27.53 -2.59
C THR A 231 -15.71 27.92 -4.01
N SER A 232 -15.04 27.41 -5.05
CA SER A 232 -15.46 27.65 -6.44
C SER A 232 -16.82 27.02 -6.75
N PHE A 233 -17.11 25.84 -6.19
CA PHE A 233 -18.46 25.25 -6.26
C PHE A 233 -19.47 25.99 -5.37
N MET A 234 -19.08 26.45 -4.19
CA MET A 234 -19.96 27.25 -3.33
C MET A 234 -20.31 28.59 -3.98
N ALA A 235 -19.33 29.27 -4.59
CA ALA A 235 -19.50 30.51 -5.33
C ALA A 235 -20.48 30.31 -6.48
N PHE A 236 -20.47 29.16 -7.18
CA PHE A 236 -21.49 28.82 -8.17
C PHE A 236 -22.90 28.91 -7.57
N GLY A 237 -23.14 28.38 -6.37
CA GLY A 237 -24.44 28.49 -5.69
C GLY A 237 -24.75 29.89 -5.15
N ILE A 238 -23.81 30.50 -4.42
CA ILE A 238 -24.03 31.75 -3.67
C ILE A 238 -24.21 32.95 -4.62
N LEU A 239 -23.50 33.01 -5.73
CA LEU A 239 -23.58 34.15 -6.65
C LEU A 239 -24.96 34.26 -7.34
N HIS A 240 -25.78 33.20 -7.35
CA HIS A 240 -27.18 33.27 -7.80
C HIS A 240 -28.07 34.11 -6.87
N MET A 241 -27.60 34.45 -5.66
CA MET A 241 -28.33 35.32 -4.74
C MET A 241 -28.24 36.82 -5.11
N ARG A 242 -27.59 37.17 -6.24
CA ARG A 242 -27.62 38.55 -6.76
C ARG A 242 -29.07 39.00 -6.97
N GLY A 243 -29.44 40.12 -6.36
CA GLY A 243 -30.81 40.68 -6.36
C GLY A 243 -31.65 40.28 -5.14
N VAL A 244 -31.25 39.25 -4.38
CA VAL A 244 -31.91 38.91 -3.10
C VAL A 244 -31.61 40.02 -2.08
N LEU A 245 -32.66 40.59 -1.49
CA LEU A 245 -32.60 41.81 -0.65
C LEU A 245 -31.99 43.04 -1.36
N GLY A 246 -31.94 43.04 -2.70
CA GLY A 246 -31.30 44.10 -3.49
C GLY A 246 -29.77 44.12 -3.41
N TRP A 247 -29.14 43.04 -2.91
CA TRP A 247 -27.68 42.96 -2.77
C TRP A 247 -27.02 42.30 -3.98
N ALA A 248 -25.77 42.67 -4.25
CA ALA A 248 -24.92 41.97 -5.20
C ALA A 248 -24.52 40.59 -4.69
N GLY A 249 -24.28 39.62 -5.59
CA GLY A 249 -23.96 38.23 -5.23
C GLY A 249 -22.67 38.12 -4.41
N TRP A 250 -21.65 38.89 -4.76
CA TRP A 250 -20.38 38.94 -4.02
C TRP A 250 -20.51 39.37 -2.56
N ARG A 251 -21.57 40.13 -2.20
CA ARG A 251 -21.83 40.51 -0.78
C ARG A 251 -22.23 39.29 0.04
N TRP A 252 -23.08 38.43 -0.53
CA TRP A 252 -23.47 37.16 0.09
C TRP A 252 -22.29 36.20 0.20
N LEU A 253 -21.41 36.19 -0.82
CA LEU A 253 -20.20 35.39 -0.82
C LEU A 253 -19.31 35.74 0.38
N PHE A 254 -18.96 37.03 0.57
CA PHE A 254 -18.15 37.45 1.73
C PHE A 254 -18.83 37.18 3.08
N LEU A 255 -20.14 37.37 3.18
CA LEU A 255 -20.90 37.14 4.41
C LEU A 255 -20.90 35.66 4.81
N ILE A 256 -21.26 34.77 3.89
CA ILE A 256 -21.43 33.34 4.19
C ILE A 256 -20.07 32.67 4.42
N GLU A 257 -19.09 32.92 3.57
CA GLU A 257 -17.76 32.34 3.72
C GLU A 257 -17.07 32.82 5.00
N GLY A 258 -17.16 34.12 5.30
CA GLY A 258 -16.61 34.68 6.54
C GLY A 258 -17.25 34.10 7.81
N LEU A 259 -18.56 33.85 7.80
CA LEU A 259 -19.25 33.20 8.93
C LEU A 259 -18.83 31.74 9.10
N ILE A 260 -18.65 31.00 8.01
CA ILE A 260 -18.13 29.63 8.05
C ILE A 260 -16.74 29.63 8.67
N THR A 261 -15.84 30.51 8.23
CA THR A 261 -14.49 30.60 8.80
C THR A 261 -14.52 31.01 10.28
N LEU A 262 -15.43 31.91 10.68
CA LEU A 262 -15.60 32.32 12.08
C LEU A 262 -15.99 31.14 12.98
N LEU A 263 -16.97 30.33 12.57
CA LEU A 263 -17.38 29.13 13.33
C LEU A 263 -16.21 28.18 13.54
N ILE A 264 -15.32 28.09 12.56
CA ILE A 264 -14.18 27.18 12.65
C ILE A 264 -13.04 27.80 13.47
N GLY A 265 -12.84 29.12 13.42
CA GLY A 265 -11.98 29.84 14.35
C GLY A 265 -12.40 29.62 15.80
N LEU A 266 -13.71 29.72 16.09
CA LEU A 266 -14.27 29.45 17.41
C LEU A 266 -14.09 27.99 17.82
N ALA A 267 -14.33 27.03 16.92
CA ALA A 267 -14.10 25.61 17.19
C ALA A 267 -12.62 25.27 17.44
N SER A 268 -11.69 26.03 16.83
CA SER A 268 -10.26 25.81 16.95
C SER A 268 -9.73 26.03 18.36
N PHE A 269 -10.33 26.95 19.14
CA PHE A 269 -9.99 27.16 20.56
C PHE A 269 -10.16 25.89 21.41
N PHE A 270 -11.12 25.03 21.06
CA PHE A 270 -11.38 23.77 21.76
C PHE A 270 -10.61 22.59 21.17
N ARG A 271 -10.01 22.75 19.98
CA ARG A 271 -9.30 21.69 19.26
C ARG A 271 -7.77 21.79 19.34
N MET A 272 -7.17 22.97 19.43
CA MET A 272 -5.70 23.11 19.47
C MET A 272 -5.11 22.89 20.88
N PRO A 273 -4.23 21.88 21.09
CA PRO A 273 -3.43 21.76 22.31
C PRO A 273 -2.21 22.69 22.32
N ALA A 274 -1.77 23.07 23.52
CA ALA A 274 -0.60 23.94 23.73
C ALA A 274 0.75 23.22 23.52
N SER A 275 0.83 21.92 23.81
CA SER A 275 2.03 21.08 23.65
C SER A 275 1.66 19.60 23.61
N ALA A 276 2.65 18.72 23.39
CA ALA A 276 2.46 17.26 23.43
C ALA A 276 2.00 16.75 24.81
N VAL A 277 2.39 17.42 25.90
CA VAL A 277 2.03 17.07 27.28
C VAL A 277 0.71 17.72 27.73
N GLU A 278 0.34 18.89 27.20
CA GLU A 278 -0.86 19.65 27.60
C GLU A 278 -2.09 19.35 26.71
N THR A 279 -2.37 18.07 26.47
CA THR A 279 -3.49 17.69 25.58
C THR A 279 -4.80 17.41 26.31
N LYS A 280 -4.75 17.10 27.62
CA LYS A 280 -5.91 16.89 28.50
C LYS A 280 -6.42 18.24 29.05
N LYS A 281 -7.72 18.52 28.90
CA LYS A 281 -8.41 19.72 29.43
C LYS A 281 -9.81 19.32 29.91
N TRP A 282 -10.54 20.21 30.60
CA TRP A 282 -11.89 19.91 31.12
C TRP A 282 -12.90 19.50 30.02
N PHE A 283 -12.84 20.15 28.85
CA PHE A 283 -13.63 19.80 27.66
C PHE A 283 -13.02 18.67 26.81
N ARG A 284 -11.85 18.15 27.21
CA ARG A 284 -11.17 17.03 26.55
C ARG A 284 -10.49 16.12 27.60
N PRO A 285 -11.27 15.38 28.40
CA PRO A 285 -10.75 14.62 29.54
C PRO A 285 -9.81 13.48 29.13
N LYS A 286 -10.05 12.85 27.98
CA LYS A 286 -9.20 11.78 27.43
C LYS A 286 -7.90 12.27 26.78
N GLY A 287 -7.74 13.59 26.59
CA GLY A 287 -6.59 14.18 25.91
C GLY A 287 -6.44 13.77 24.45
N TRP A 288 -5.30 14.09 23.86
CA TRP A 288 -4.92 13.52 22.55
C TRP A 288 -4.22 12.18 22.77
N PHE A 289 -3.26 12.13 23.66
CA PHE A 289 -2.37 10.99 23.81
C PHE A 289 -2.56 10.29 25.15
N THR A 290 -2.30 8.98 25.18
CA THR A 290 -2.07 8.24 26.43
C THR A 290 -0.70 8.60 27.01
N ASP A 291 -0.45 8.28 28.27
CA ASP A 291 0.81 8.68 28.94
C ASP A 291 2.05 7.97 28.33
N ARG A 292 1.88 6.80 27.71
CA ARG A 292 2.92 6.14 26.89
C ARG A 292 3.11 6.86 25.55
N GLU A 293 2.02 7.19 24.86
CA GLU A 293 2.07 7.92 23.59
C GLU A 293 2.73 9.30 23.75
N VAL A 294 2.44 10.04 24.84
CA VAL A 294 3.08 11.34 25.14
C VAL A 294 4.60 11.20 25.22
N ARG A 295 5.09 10.20 25.95
CA ARG A 295 6.54 9.93 26.08
C ARG A 295 7.17 9.62 24.72
N ILE A 296 6.50 8.83 23.88
CA ILE A 296 7.00 8.52 22.53
C ILE A 296 7.01 9.77 21.63
N VAL A 297 5.96 10.61 21.62
CA VAL A 297 5.92 11.85 20.82
C VAL A 297 7.07 12.78 21.19
N VAL A 298 7.33 12.97 22.49
CA VAL A 298 8.39 13.90 22.93
C VAL A 298 9.77 13.34 22.61
N ASN A 299 10.05 12.09 23.01
CA ASN A 299 11.38 11.52 22.86
C ASN A 299 11.75 11.29 21.39
N ARG A 300 10.81 10.99 20.49
CA ARG A 300 11.11 10.88 19.05
C ARG A 300 11.54 12.22 18.44
N VAL A 301 10.88 13.32 18.86
CA VAL A 301 11.18 14.67 18.36
C VAL A 301 12.54 15.13 18.89
N LEU A 302 12.87 14.85 20.15
CA LEU A 302 14.17 15.17 20.73
C LEU A 302 15.30 14.27 20.19
N ARG A 303 15.02 13.00 19.83
CA ARG A 303 16.02 12.12 19.20
C ARG A 303 16.36 12.52 17.77
N ASP A 304 15.38 13.03 17.02
CA ASP A 304 15.64 13.61 15.69
C ASP A 304 16.44 14.91 15.80
N ASP A 305 16.15 15.72 16.82
CA ASP A 305 16.82 16.99 17.04
C ASP A 305 16.82 17.43 18.52
N PRO A 306 17.93 17.20 19.23
CA PRO A 306 18.07 17.58 20.64
C PRO A 306 17.95 19.09 20.89
N SER A 307 18.18 19.94 19.88
CA SER A 307 18.06 21.39 20.07
C SER A 307 16.61 21.81 20.32
N LYS A 308 15.61 21.01 19.94
CA LYS A 308 14.17 21.35 20.10
C LYS A 308 13.73 21.61 21.54
N GLY A 309 14.47 21.11 22.54
CA GLY A 309 14.21 21.37 23.96
C GLY A 309 15.00 22.54 24.55
N ASP A 310 15.77 23.30 23.75
CA ASP A 310 16.65 24.39 24.23
C ASP A 310 15.92 25.68 24.66
N MET A 311 14.59 25.71 24.50
CA MET A 311 13.74 26.87 24.75
C MET A 311 12.33 26.44 25.16
N HIS A 312 11.70 27.19 26.06
CA HIS A 312 10.30 26.95 26.43
C HIS A 312 9.33 27.39 25.33
N ASN A 313 8.23 26.66 25.13
CA ASN A 313 7.24 26.99 24.10
C ASN A 313 6.57 28.36 24.26
N ARG A 314 6.54 28.91 25.49
CA ARG A 314 6.01 30.25 25.81
C ARG A 314 7.11 31.28 26.12
N GLN A 315 8.20 31.26 25.36
CA GLN A 315 9.32 32.18 25.52
C GLN A 315 9.45 33.10 24.32
N ALA A 316 9.50 34.42 24.57
CA ALA A 316 9.68 35.42 23.52
C ALA A 316 11.10 35.38 22.94
N ILE A 317 11.20 35.64 21.63
CA ILE A 317 12.50 35.78 20.95
C ILE A 317 13.08 37.16 21.30
N THR A 318 14.36 37.19 21.68
CA THR A 318 15.06 38.44 21.99
C THR A 318 15.56 39.13 20.71
N LEU A 319 15.57 40.46 20.70
CA LEU A 319 16.03 41.27 19.55
C LEU A 319 17.45 40.89 19.05
N PRO A 320 18.43 40.56 19.91
CA PRO A 320 19.75 40.12 19.44
C PRO A 320 19.70 38.80 18.65
N ARG A 321 18.82 37.86 19.02
CA ARG A 321 18.65 36.59 18.29
C ARG A 321 18.03 36.81 16.92
N LEU A 322 17.08 37.76 16.81
CA LEU A 322 16.50 38.18 15.55
C LEU A 322 17.57 38.77 14.62
N TRP A 323 18.41 39.66 15.15
CA TRP A 323 19.50 40.29 14.38
C TRP A 323 20.50 39.26 13.85
N ASN A 324 20.90 38.29 14.68
CA ASN A 324 21.82 37.23 14.26
C ASN A 324 21.25 36.37 13.12
N ALA A 325 19.95 36.11 13.10
CA ALA A 325 19.31 35.36 12.02
C ALA A 325 19.20 36.16 10.71
N LEU A 326 19.03 37.48 10.78
CA LEU A 326 19.03 38.38 9.62
C LEU A 326 20.43 38.48 8.98
N CYS A 327 21.48 38.50 9.80
CA CYS A 327 22.87 38.60 9.36
C CYS A 327 23.49 37.27 8.91
N ASP A 328 22.74 36.16 8.96
CA ASP A 328 23.22 34.85 8.50
C ASP A 328 23.27 34.79 6.96
N TYR A 329 24.45 35.08 6.40
CA TYR A 329 24.67 35.11 4.95
C TYR A 329 24.45 33.75 4.27
N ASP A 330 24.57 32.63 5.00
CA ASP A 330 24.36 31.30 4.45
C ASP A 330 22.86 31.03 4.15
N LEU A 331 21.92 31.88 4.61
CA LEU A 331 20.46 31.77 4.35
C LEU A 331 19.95 32.64 3.19
N TRP A 332 20.68 33.70 2.83
CA TRP A 332 20.27 34.64 1.78
C TRP A 332 20.03 34.02 0.39
N PRO A 333 20.76 33.01 -0.07
CA PRO A 333 20.43 32.31 -1.32
C PRO A 333 19.00 31.75 -1.33
N ILE A 334 18.53 31.22 -0.20
CA ILE A 334 17.17 30.67 -0.06
C ILE A 334 16.13 31.80 -0.03
N TYR A 335 16.44 32.93 0.61
CA TYR A 335 15.58 34.12 0.60
C TYR A 335 15.41 34.72 -0.80
N LEU A 336 16.49 34.76 -1.61
CA LEU A 336 16.43 35.19 -3.01
C LEU A 336 15.59 34.25 -3.87
N ILE A 337 15.66 32.92 -3.64
CA ILE A 337 14.75 31.96 -4.28
C ILE A 337 13.30 32.28 -3.89
N GLY A 338 13.03 32.54 -2.62
CA GLY A 338 11.70 32.94 -2.13
C GLY A 338 11.14 34.17 -2.84
N LEU A 339 11.99 35.18 -3.08
CA LEU A 339 11.63 36.42 -3.76
C LEU A 339 11.26 36.24 -5.25
N ILE A 340 11.95 35.34 -5.95
CA ILE A 340 11.87 35.26 -7.43
C ILE A 340 11.00 34.10 -7.92
N ALA A 341 11.09 32.91 -7.29
CA ALA A 341 10.58 31.68 -7.88
C ALA A 341 9.05 31.62 -8.04
N TYR A 342 8.29 32.40 -7.27
CA TYR A 342 6.82 32.40 -7.27
C TYR A 342 6.20 33.56 -8.05
N THR A 343 6.98 34.62 -8.28
CA THR A 343 6.53 35.84 -8.96
C THR A 343 5.92 35.60 -10.35
N PRO A 344 6.43 34.69 -11.21
CA PRO A 344 5.88 34.44 -12.54
C PRO A 344 4.41 34.00 -12.55
N MET A 345 3.93 33.33 -11.50
CA MET A 345 2.58 32.73 -11.47
C MET A 345 1.53 33.70 -10.91
N VAL A 346 1.95 34.68 -10.12
CA VAL A 346 1.06 35.60 -9.38
C VAL A 346 0.13 36.40 -10.29
N PRO A 347 0.59 37.11 -11.34
CA PRO A 347 -0.32 37.90 -12.16
C PRO A 347 -1.33 37.01 -12.90
N VAL A 348 -0.88 35.88 -13.45
CA VAL A 348 -1.75 34.92 -14.15
C VAL A 348 -2.82 34.36 -13.22
N LYS A 349 -2.46 34.05 -11.96
CA LYS A 349 -3.40 33.58 -10.93
C LYS A 349 -4.43 34.65 -10.55
N SER A 350 -4.00 35.88 -10.31
CA SER A 350 -4.88 36.99 -9.89
C SER A 350 -5.86 37.40 -10.99
N TYR A 351 -5.47 37.28 -12.26
CA TYR A 351 -6.26 37.72 -13.41
C TYR A 351 -7.01 36.59 -14.13
N ILE A 352 -6.93 35.33 -13.67
CA ILE A 352 -7.55 34.20 -14.40
C ILE A 352 -9.04 34.42 -14.64
N THR A 353 -9.81 34.87 -13.63
CA THR A 353 -11.26 35.06 -13.78
C THR A 353 -11.59 36.22 -14.73
N LEU A 354 -10.83 37.32 -14.68
CA LEU A 354 -10.95 38.42 -15.63
C LEU A 354 -10.60 37.98 -17.05
N THR A 355 -9.50 37.24 -17.21
CA THR A 355 -9.02 36.75 -18.51
C THR A 355 -10.04 35.83 -19.18
N LEU A 356 -10.65 34.92 -18.42
CA LEU A 356 -11.68 34.02 -18.93
C LEU A 356 -12.97 34.77 -19.28
N LYS A 357 -13.35 35.77 -18.47
CA LYS A 357 -14.52 36.61 -18.78
C LYS A 357 -14.30 37.42 -20.07
N ASP A 358 -13.11 37.98 -20.25
CA ASP A 358 -12.72 38.72 -21.47
C ASP A 358 -12.69 37.82 -22.72
N LEU A 359 -12.44 36.52 -22.56
CA LEU A 359 -12.51 35.50 -23.61
C LEU A 359 -13.95 35.09 -23.98
N GLY A 360 -14.96 35.63 -23.29
CA GLY A 360 -16.37 35.39 -23.55
C GLY A 360 -17.02 34.31 -22.68
N PHE A 361 -16.30 33.76 -21.68
CA PHE A 361 -16.92 32.85 -20.72
C PHE A 361 -17.79 33.63 -19.72
N ASN A 362 -18.98 33.10 -19.40
CA ASN A 362 -19.82 33.71 -18.38
C ASN A 362 -19.21 33.52 -16.96
N THR A 363 -19.73 34.27 -15.98
CA THR A 363 -19.26 34.24 -14.58
C THR A 363 -19.23 32.82 -13.98
N PHE A 364 -20.20 31.98 -14.31
CA PHE A 364 -20.31 30.63 -13.77
C PHE A 364 -19.24 29.70 -14.35
N VAL A 365 -19.13 29.65 -15.67
CA VAL A 365 -18.12 28.85 -16.38
C VAL A 365 -16.73 29.31 -15.95
N THR A 366 -16.52 30.61 -15.80
CA THR A 366 -15.25 31.19 -15.35
C THR A 366 -14.79 30.64 -14.00
N ASN A 367 -15.67 30.58 -12.99
CA ASN A 367 -15.32 30.04 -11.67
C ASN A 367 -15.04 28.53 -11.74
N LEU A 368 -15.84 27.77 -12.48
CA LEU A 368 -15.64 26.32 -12.64
C LEU A 368 -14.34 25.99 -13.40
N LEU A 369 -13.98 26.79 -14.39
CA LEU A 369 -12.73 26.65 -15.14
C LEU A 369 -11.48 26.93 -14.28
N THR A 370 -11.61 27.46 -13.06
CA THR A 370 -10.48 27.52 -12.13
C THR A 370 -10.17 26.17 -11.46
N ILE A 371 -11.09 25.20 -11.49
CA ILE A 371 -10.92 23.90 -10.82
C ILE A 371 -9.79 23.07 -11.45
N PRO A 372 -9.68 22.90 -12.78
CA PRO A 372 -8.64 22.08 -13.39
C PRO A 372 -7.22 22.49 -12.99
N ASN A 373 -6.92 23.78 -12.90
CA ASN A 373 -5.58 24.22 -12.52
C ASN A 373 -5.25 23.85 -11.06
N ASN A 374 -6.22 23.94 -10.15
CA ASN A 374 -6.06 23.53 -8.75
C ASN A 374 -5.88 22.02 -8.62
N VAL A 375 -6.61 21.20 -9.38
CA VAL A 375 -6.43 19.74 -9.41
C VAL A 375 -5.01 19.38 -9.88
N GLY A 376 -4.55 19.98 -10.98
CA GLY A 376 -3.19 19.78 -11.47
C GLY A 376 -2.13 20.25 -10.47
N HIS A 377 -2.36 21.39 -9.80
CA HIS A 377 -1.49 21.92 -8.75
C HIS A 377 -1.33 20.93 -7.59
N ILE A 378 -2.42 20.30 -7.12
CA ILE A 378 -2.39 19.27 -6.07
C ILE A 378 -1.52 18.08 -6.49
N ILE A 379 -1.79 17.53 -7.68
CA ILE A 379 -1.08 16.36 -8.20
C ILE A 379 0.41 16.64 -8.32
N LEU A 380 0.78 17.76 -8.94
CA LEU A 380 2.17 18.12 -9.20
C LEU A 380 2.93 18.55 -7.95
N LEU A 381 2.27 19.20 -6.98
CA LEU A 381 2.84 19.51 -5.66
C LEU A 381 3.22 18.23 -4.89
N LEU A 382 2.31 17.27 -4.82
CA LEU A 382 2.54 16.00 -4.10
C LEU A 382 3.60 15.15 -4.82
N ALA A 383 3.53 15.08 -6.15
CA ALA A 383 4.53 14.39 -6.97
C ALA A 383 5.93 15.00 -6.78
N LEU A 384 6.06 16.33 -6.82
CA LEU A 384 7.34 17.00 -6.62
C LEU A 384 7.91 16.75 -5.22
N THR A 385 7.07 16.80 -4.20
CA THR A 385 7.48 16.54 -2.82
C THR A 385 7.99 15.10 -2.67
N ARG A 386 7.28 14.12 -3.24
CA ARG A 386 7.69 12.72 -3.23
C ARG A 386 8.99 12.48 -4.01
N LEU A 387 9.15 13.18 -5.13
CA LEU A 387 10.36 13.14 -5.98
C LEU A 387 11.58 13.69 -5.23
N SER A 388 11.43 14.81 -4.50
CA SER A 388 12.50 15.38 -3.68
C SER A 388 12.97 14.44 -2.58
N VAL A 389 12.05 13.69 -1.96
CA VAL A 389 12.38 12.66 -0.98
C VAL A 389 13.07 11.46 -1.63
N TRP A 390 12.57 10.99 -2.77
CA TRP A 390 13.13 9.82 -3.46
C TRP A 390 14.56 10.07 -3.97
N LEU A 391 14.80 11.21 -4.61
CA LEU A 391 16.13 11.60 -5.11
C LEU A 391 17.04 12.15 -4.00
N ASN A 392 16.50 12.41 -2.81
CA ASN A 392 17.15 13.12 -1.72
C ASN A 392 17.84 14.43 -2.17
N GLU A 393 17.23 15.13 -3.12
CA GLU A 393 17.75 16.34 -3.76
C GLU A 393 16.69 17.43 -3.62
N ARG A 394 17.08 18.62 -3.15
CA ARG A 394 16.15 19.73 -2.86
C ARG A 394 16.18 20.86 -3.89
N SER A 395 17.32 21.13 -4.51
CA SER A 395 17.52 22.32 -5.33
C SER A 395 17.11 22.11 -6.79
N LEU A 396 17.62 21.07 -7.44
CA LEU A 396 17.26 20.70 -8.82
C LEU A 396 15.82 20.21 -8.92
N THR A 397 15.33 19.52 -7.89
CA THR A 397 13.91 19.16 -7.83
C THR A 397 13.04 20.40 -7.76
N SER A 398 13.30 21.32 -6.82
CA SER A 398 12.56 22.59 -6.73
C SER A 398 12.63 23.45 -8.01
N MET A 399 13.73 23.36 -8.75
CA MET A 399 13.92 24.04 -10.04
C MET A 399 12.88 23.62 -11.10
N LEU A 400 12.30 22.43 -11.00
CA LEU A 400 11.25 21.95 -11.91
C LEU A 400 10.06 22.91 -11.98
N GLN A 401 9.77 23.68 -10.92
CA GLN A 401 8.74 24.73 -10.95
C GLN A 401 9.00 25.78 -12.03
N CYS A 402 10.22 26.31 -12.09
CA CYS A 402 10.60 27.30 -13.09
C CYS A 402 10.64 26.66 -14.48
N VAL A 403 11.27 25.47 -14.60
CA VAL A 403 11.35 24.74 -15.88
C VAL A 403 9.97 24.43 -16.47
N TRP A 404 9.01 24.04 -15.63
CA TRP A 404 7.62 23.75 -16.04
C TRP A 404 6.89 24.98 -16.56
N THR A 405 7.07 26.13 -15.89
CA THR A 405 6.32 27.35 -16.21
C THR A 405 6.94 28.14 -17.36
N LEU A 406 8.23 27.94 -17.64
CA LEU A 406 8.96 28.59 -18.72
C LEU A 406 8.29 28.44 -20.11
N PRO A 407 7.97 27.23 -20.63
CA PRO A 407 7.31 27.10 -21.92
C PRO A 407 5.93 27.76 -21.96
N CYS A 408 5.20 27.76 -20.84
CA CYS A 408 3.88 28.39 -20.76
C CYS A 408 3.98 29.92 -20.85
N VAL A 409 4.94 30.54 -20.17
CA VAL A 409 5.17 31.99 -20.25
C VAL A 409 5.67 32.40 -21.64
N ILE A 410 6.50 31.56 -22.29
CA ILE A 410 6.91 31.76 -23.69
C ILE A 410 5.68 31.74 -24.61
N ALA A 411 4.78 30.77 -24.44
CA ALA A 411 3.54 30.71 -25.20
C ALA A 411 2.70 31.97 -24.99
N LEU A 412 2.46 32.39 -23.74
CA LEU A 412 1.73 33.63 -23.44
C LEU A 412 2.39 34.87 -24.07
N ARG A 413 3.73 34.93 -24.12
CA ARG A 413 4.46 36.08 -24.68
C ARG A 413 4.49 36.13 -26.20
N PHE A 414 4.60 34.99 -26.88
CA PHE A 414 4.93 34.95 -28.31
C PHE A 414 3.82 34.37 -29.19
N TRP A 415 2.98 33.47 -28.69
CA TRP A 415 1.93 32.87 -29.49
C TRP A 415 0.91 33.94 -29.94
N PRO A 416 0.57 34.03 -31.25
CA PRO A 416 -0.40 35.00 -31.75
C PRO A 416 -1.82 34.74 -31.20
N GLY A 417 -2.18 33.46 -31.04
CA GLY A 417 -3.51 33.01 -30.59
C GLY A 417 -3.84 33.30 -29.12
N THR A 418 -2.90 33.84 -28.33
CA THR A 418 -3.16 34.28 -26.95
C THR A 418 -4.22 35.38 -26.93
N MET A 419 -5.26 35.19 -26.11
CA MET A 419 -6.47 36.03 -26.03
C MET A 419 -7.36 36.05 -27.28
N GLU A 420 -7.05 35.24 -28.30
CA GLU A 420 -7.89 35.08 -29.50
C GLU A 420 -8.54 33.70 -29.51
N ASN A 421 -7.76 32.66 -29.21
CA ASN A 421 -8.26 31.30 -29.02
C ASN A 421 -8.56 31.08 -27.53
N ALA A 422 -9.85 31.10 -27.19
CA ALA A 422 -10.32 30.97 -25.81
C ALA A 422 -9.84 29.68 -25.13
N TRP A 423 -10.02 28.53 -25.80
CA TRP A 423 -9.64 27.22 -25.25
C TRP A 423 -8.13 27.03 -25.17
N GLY A 424 -7.38 27.46 -26.19
CA GLY A 424 -5.92 27.37 -26.15
C GLY A 424 -5.29 28.29 -25.11
N THR A 425 -5.84 29.50 -24.92
CA THR A 425 -5.40 30.41 -23.84
C THR A 425 -5.73 29.81 -22.47
N PHE A 426 -6.93 29.24 -22.31
CA PHE A 426 -7.31 28.51 -21.09
C PHE A 426 -6.38 27.34 -20.80
N SER A 427 -6.02 26.52 -21.80
CA SER A 427 -5.11 25.39 -21.61
C SER A 427 -3.73 25.84 -21.16
N VAL A 428 -3.15 26.88 -21.79
CA VAL A 428 -1.83 27.42 -21.40
C VAL A 428 -1.85 27.97 -19.97
N VAL A 429 -2.87 28.75 -19.61
CA VAL A 429 -3.02 29.31 -18.25
C VAL A 429 -3.22 28.20 -17.21
N THR A 430 -4.03 27.20 -17.53
CA THR A 430 -4.27 26.04 -16.65
C THR A 430 -2.97 25.28 -16.39
N VAL A 431 -2.23 24.91 -17.43
CA VAL A 431 -0.95 24.20 -17.29
C VAL A 431 0.08 25.03 -16.54
N LEU A 432 0.14 26.35 -16.78
CA LEU A 432 1.01 27.27 -16.05
C LEU A 432 0.70 27.26 -14.55
N LEU A 433 -0.58 27.33 -14.17
CA LEU A 433 -1.01 27.41 -12.78
C LEU A 433 -1.02 26.05 -12.05
N SER A 434 -0.98 24.93 -12.78
CA SER A 434 -0.77 23.59 -12.22
C SER A 434 0.68 23.31 -11.80
N TYR A 435 1.59 24.30 -11.90
CA TYR A 435 3.02 24.14 -11.64
C TYR A 435 3.38 23.29 -10.40
N PRO A 436 4.47 22.51 -10.46
CA PRO A 436 4.92 21.70 -9.33
C PRO A 436 5.45 22.61 -8.22
N TYR A 437 4.64 22.82 -7.18
CA TYR A 437 4.89 23.86 -6.16
C TYR A 437 6.01 23.47 -5.19
N CYS A 438 7.13 24.19 -5.21
CA CYS A 438 8.32 23.83 -4.42
C CYS A 438 8.35 24.39 -2.99
N HIS A 439 7.35 25.15 -2.55
CA HIS A 439 7.40 25.93 -1.31
C HIS A 439 7.69 25.10 -0.06
N ALA A 440 7.03 23.96 0.12
CA ALA A 440 7.26 23.09 1.27
C ALA A 440 8.73 22.61 1.37
N ILE A 441 9.36 22.32 0.23
CA ILE A 441 10.76 21.88 0.16
C ILE A 441 11.69 23.01 0.58
N VAL A 442 11.47 24.23 0.06
CA VAL A 442 12.35 25.38 0.31
C VAL A 442 12.20 25.92 1.74
N VAL A 443 11.00 25.93 2.32
CA VAL A 443 10.79 26.25 3.75
C VAL A 443 11.50 25.24 4.65
N GLY A 444 11.35 23.94 4.35
CA GLY A 444 12.06 22.90 5.07
C GLY A 444 13.57 23.04 4.95
N TRP A 445 14.06 23.51 3.79
CA TRP A 445 15.47 23.77 3.56
C TRP A 445 15.99 24.97 4.38
N ALA A 446 15.25 26.08 4.42
CA ALA A 446 15.56 27.24 5.25
C ALA A 446 15.61 26.85 6.74
N SER A 447 14.59 26.14 7.22
CA SER A 447 14.50 25.69 8.62
C SER A 447 15.66 24.76 9.00
N LYS A 448 16.02 23.81 8.13
CA LYS A 448 17.13 22.89 8.39
C LYS A 448 18.47 23.61 8.48
N ASN A 449 18.71 24.62 7.65
CA ASN A 449 19.99 25.34 7.63
C ASN A 449 20.19 26.28 8.84
N SER A 450 19.12 26.65 9.58
CA SER A 450 19.22 27.61 10.69
C SER A 450 19.65 27.02 12.04
N ASN A 451 19.68 25.68 12.19
CA ASN A 451 20.37 24.90 13.25
C ASN A 451 20.15 25.26 14.76
N ASN A 452 19.31 26.24 15.11
CA ASN A 452 18.90 26.57 16.48
C ASN A 452 17.39 26.92 16.50
N VAL A 453 16.62 26.51 17.50
CA VAL A 453 15.14 26.66 17.52
C VAL A 453 14.70 28.12 17.44
N GLY A 454 15.43 29.02 18.11
CA GLY A 454 15.15 30.45 18.08
C GLY A 454 15.37 31.06 16.70
N THR A 455 16.48 30.70 16.02
CA THR A 455 16.81 31.22 14.68
C THR A 455 15.98 30.57 13.59
N ARG A 456 15.56 29.30 13.74
CA ARG A 456 14.66 28.59 12.82
C ARG A 456 13.29 29.22 12.69
N THR A 457 12.76 29.71 13.81
CA THR A 457 11.46 30.39 13.84
C THR A 457 11.56 31.68 13.02
N VAL A 458 12.63 32.44 13.21
CA VAL A 458 12.89 33.69 12.48
C VAL A 458 13.18 33.46 10.99
N SER A 459 14.03 32.48 10.63
CA SER A 459 14.41 32.26 9.24
C SER A 459 13.26 31.80 8.35
N ALA A 460 12.34 30.99 8.88
CA ALA A 460 11.15 30.59 8.16
C ALA A 460 10.21 31.79 7.89
N ALA A 461 10.07 32.70 8.86
CA ALA A 461 9.31 33.94 8.68
C ALA A 461 9.98 34.87 7.66
N LEU A 462 11.30 35.08 7.76
CA LEU A 462 12.04 35.91 6.80
C LEU A 462 11.94 35.36 5.36
N TYR A 463 12.05 34.04 5.20
CA TYR A 463 11.83 33.40 3.92
C TYR A 463 10.43 33.70 3.36
N ASN A 464 9.38 33.55 4.17
CA ASN A 464 8.02 33.78 3.71
C ASN A 464 7.76 35.28 3.46
N MET A 465 8.36 36.20 4.22
CA MET A 465 8.36 37.63 3.91
C MET A 465 8.98 37.91 2.53
N CYS A 466 10.07 37.23 2.15
CA CYS A 466 10.63 37.33 0.80
C CYS A 466 9.66 36.81 -0.27
N VAL A 467 8.92 35.73 0.01
CA VAL A 467 7.85 35.24 -0.87
C VAL A 467 6.75 36.30 -1.05
N GLN A 468 6.32 36.97 0.03
CA GLN A 468 5.33 38.04 -0.06
C GLN A 468 5.84 39.26 -0.82
N LEU A 469 7.12 39.61 -0.68
CA LEU A 469 7.74 40.65 -1.49
C LEU A 469 7.72 40.28 -2.98
N GLY A 470 7.94 39.01 -3.32
CA GLY A 470 7.76 38.49 -4.67
C GLY A 470 6.32 38.63 -5.17
N ASN A 471 5.33 38.36 -4.32
CA ASN A 471 3.91 38.55 -4.64
C ASN A 471 3.56 40.03 -4.88
N ILE A 472 4.17 40.97 -4.15
CA ILE A 472 4.02 42.41 -4.40
C ILE A 472 4.55 42.76 -5.80
N ILE A 473 5.74 42.28 -6.15
CA ILE A 473 6.30 42.47 -7.50
C ILE A 473 5.35 41.91 -8.55
N GLY A 474 4.89 40.67 -8.37
CA GLY A 474 4.02 39.94 -9.31
C GLY A 474 2.67 40.64 -9.58
N ASN A 475 1.99 41.14 -8.54
CA ASN A 475 0.69 41.83 -8.69
C ASN A 475 0.80 43.16 -9.45
N ASN A 476 2.00 43.72 -9.57
CA ASN A 476 2.23 44.97 -10.30
C ASN A 476 2.76 44.76 -11.73
N VAL A 477 2.93 43.51 -12.17
CA VAL A 477 3.42 43.20 -13.53
C VAL A 477 2.33 43.39 -14.58
N TYR A 478 1.11 42.90 -14.33
CA TYR A 478 -0.02 43.11 -15.23
C TYR A 478 -0.66 44.47 -14.96
N ARG A 479 -0.74 45.29 -16.00
CA ARG A 479 -1.26 46.66 -15.94
C ARG A 479 -2.32 46.87 -17.00
N GLU A 480 -3.19 47.83 -16.74
CA GLU A 480 -4.33 48.14 -17.60
C GLU A 480 -3.93 48.59 -19.03
N ASP A 481 -2.81 49.31 -19.17
CA ASP A 481 -2.27 49.77 -20.46
C ASP A 481 -1.71 48.64 -21.34
N ASP A 482 -1.51 47.44 -20.77
CA ASP A 482 -0.97 46.26 -21.47
C ASP A 482 -2.06 45.22 -21.77
N LYS A 483 -3.34 45.53 -21.51
CA LYS A 483 -4.49 44.71 -21.91
C LYS A 483 -4.61 44.62 -23.44
N PRO A 484 -5.17 43.53 -24.00
CA PRO A 484 -5.60 42.30 -23.33
C PRO A 484 -4.50 41.23 -23.25
N LYS A 485 -3.43 41.33 -24.06
CA LYS A 485 -2.42 40.26 -24.21
C LYS A 485 -1.26 40.31 -23.21
N TYR A 486 -1.14 41.37 -22.41
CA TYR A 486 -0.10 41.56 -21.39
C TYR A 486 1.33 41.29 -21.89
N ARG A 487 1.67 41.78 -23.09
CA ARG A 487 2.92 41.42 -23.78
C ARG A 487 4.14 41.95 -23.02
N ARG A 488 4.06 43.16 -22.44
CA ARG A 488 5.12 43.71 -21.59
C ARG A 488 5.24 42.90 -20.29
N GLY A 489 4.11 42.62 -19.65
CA GLY A 489 4.05 41.82 -18.43
C GLY A 489 4.69 40.43 -18.63
N ASN A 490 4.28 39.71 -19.67
CA ASN A 490 4.78 38.37 -19.98
C ASN A 490 6.29 38.35 -20.31
N ALA A 491 6.87 39.44 -20.83
CA ALA A 491 8.32 39.55 -21.02
C ALA A 491 9.07 39.64 -19.67
N VAL A 492 8.52 40.37 -18.70
CA VAL A 492 9.06 40.43 -17.34
C VAL A 492 8.96 39.07 -16.66
N LEU A 493 7.82 38.38 -16.78
CA LEU A 493 7.66 37.04 -16.21
C LEU A 493 8.68 36.05 -16.79
N LEU A 494 8.96 36.13 -18.11
CA LEU A 494 9.97 35.29 -18.77
C LEU A 494 11.37 35.52 -18.18
N ALA A 495 11.77 36.78 -18.03
CA ALA A 495 13.07 37.14 -17.46
C ALA A 495 13.21 36.67 -16.00
N LEU A 496 12.17 36.87 -15.18
CA LEU A 496 12.15 36.40 -13.79
C LEU A 496 12.18 34.87 -13.70
N ASN A 497 11.56 34.16 -14.64
CA ASN A 497 11.57 32.70 -14.66
C ASN A 497 12.96 32.14 -14.98
N ILE A 498 13.66 32.71 -15.97
CA ILE A 498 15.06 32.37 -16.30
C ILE A 498 15.97 32.67 -15.11
N LEU A 499 15.80 33.82 -14.47
CA LEU A 499 16.54 34.16 -13.25
C LEU A 499 16.29 33.13 -12.14
N GLY A 500 15.06 32.65 -11.98
CA GLY A 500 14.71 31.58 -11.03
C GLY A 500 15.51 30.29 -11.29
N VAL A 501 15.60 29.83 -12.53
CA VAL A 501 16.42 28.65 -12.91
C VAL A 501 17.89 28.85 -12.54
N LEU A 502 18.45 30.02 -12.89
CA LEU A 502 19.84 30.36 -12.58
C LEU A 502 20.10 30.43 -11.07
N LEU A 503 19.14 30.97 -10.30
CA LEU A 503 19.24 31.04 -8.84
C LEU A 503 19.24 29.66 -8.18
N PHE A 504 18.42 28.71 -8.65
CA PHE A 504 18.45 27.35 -8.11
C PHE A 504 19.81 26.68 -8.36
N ILE A 505 20.33 26.76 -9.59
CA ILE A 505 21.66 26.22 -9.93
C ILE A 505 22.75 26.90 -9.10
N GLY A 506 22.74 28.23 -9.04
CA GLY A 506 23.71 29.02 -8.27
C GLY A 506 23.68 28.69 -6.78
N THR A 507 22.48 28.53 -6.20
CA THR A 507 22.32 28.15 -4.79
C THR A 507 22.87 26.75 -4.50
N LYS A 508 22.67 25.79 -5.41
CA LYS A 508 23.27 24.45 -5.28
C LYS A 508 24.80 24.52 -5.30
N VAL A 509 25.37 25.23 -6.28
CA VAL A 509 26.82 25.41 -6.38
C VAL A 509 27.37 26.08 -5.12
N TYR A 510 26.70 27.12 -4.63
CA TYR A 510 27.07 27.82 -3.40
C TYR A 510 27.18 26.87 -2.20
N TYR A 511 26.15 26.08 -1.91
CA TYR A 511 26.18 25.16 -0.77
C TYR A 511 27.18 24.01 -0.95
N ILE A 512 27.40 23.51 -2.17
CA ILE A 512 28.46 22.52 -2.43
C ILE A 512 29.84 23.11 -2.12
N LEU A 513 30.12 24.32 -2.57
CA LEU A 513 31.40 25.00 -2.31
C LEU A 513 31.57 25.32 -0.82
N ARG A 514 30.50 25.76 -0.15
CA ARG A 514 30.49 26.05 1.29
C ARG A 514 30.77 24.80 2.13
N ASN A 515 30.13 23.67 1.81
CA ASN A 515 30.37 22.41 2.50
C ASN A 515 31.80 21.90 2.27
N ARG A 516 32.32 21.99 1.03
CA ARG A 516 33.73 21.65 0.74
C ARG A 516 34.72 22.52 1.51
N HIS A 517 34.41 23.80 1.71
CA HIS A 517 35.25 24.68 2.52
C HIS A 517 35.26 24.25 3.99
N ARG A 518 34.10 23.94 4.59
CA ARG A 518 34.01 23.47 5.98
C ARG A 518 34.74 22.15 6.19
N GLU A 519 34.56 21.19 5.29
CA GLU A 519 35.27 19.90 5.34
C GLU A 519 36.79 20.10 5.27
N ARG A 520 37.30 21.00 4.44
CA ARG A 520 38.74 21.30 4.39
C ARG A 520 39.25 21.86 5.71
N VAL A 521 38.53 22.82 6.31
CA VAL A 521 38.91 23.43 7.59
C VAL A 521 38.86 22.38 8.70
N TRP A 522 37.78 21.61 8.81
CA TRP A 522 37.64 20.55 9.81
C TRP A 522 38.70 19.44 9.69
N ASN A 523 38.98 19.02 8.45
CA ASN A 523 39.99 17.99 8.19
C ASN A 523 41.42 18.49 8.44
N SER A 524 41.64 19.81 8.39
CA SER A 524 42.94 20.42 8.74
C SER A 524 43.18 20.55 10.25
N MET A 525 42.15 20.41 11.09
CA MET A 525 42.27 20.44 12.56
C MET A 525 42.79 19.11 13.11
N THR A 526 43.67 19.17 14.10
CA THR A 526 44.09 18.00 14.89
C THR A 526 42.95 17.50 15.78
N GLU A 527 43.05 16.27 16.30
CA GLU A 527 42.00 15.71 17.16
C GLU A 527 41.78 16.54 18.45
N GLU A 528 42.86 17.07 19.03
CA GLU A 528 42.79 17.98 20.18
C GLU A 528 42.09 19.29 19.83
N GLN A 529 42.36 19.86 18.65
CA GLN A 529 41.68 21.07 18.16
C GLN A 529 40.20 20.84 17.86
N ARG A 530 39.83 19.64 17.39
CA ARG A 530 38.42 19.27 17.18
C ARG A 530 37.67 19.15 18.50
N GLN A 531 38.29 18.54 19.51
CA GLN A 531 37.71 18.44 20.86
C GLN A 531 37.61 19.80 21.54
N ASP A 532 38.62 20.66 21.42
CA ASP A 532 38.57 22.04 21.92
C ASP A 532 37.46 22.84 21.22
N TYR A 533 37.34 22.72 19.90
CA TYR A 533 36.24 23.34 19.15
C TYR A 533 34.87 22.85 19.63
N LEU A 534 34.67 21.54 19.83
CA LEU A 534 33.40 20.98 20.28
C LEU A 534 33.00 21.44 21.70
N ASN A 535 33.98 21.68 22.57
CA ASN A 535 33.76 22.06 23.95
C ASN A 535 33.63 23.58 24.14
N ASN A 536 34.35 24.38 23.35
CA ASN A 536 34.51 25.81 23.58
C ASN A 536 34.06 26.72 22.41
N THR A 537 33.51 26.17 21.32
CA THR A 537 33.13 27.00 20.17
C THR A 537 32.03 28.02 20.48
N THR A 538 32.19 29.22 19.94
CA THR A 538 31.16 30.28 19.90
C THR A 538 30.36 30.25 18.59
N ASP A 539 30.76 29.41 17.63
CA ASP A 539 30.05 29.25 16.38
C ASP A 539 28.69 28.59 16.63
N THR A 540 27.65 29.16 16.02
CA THR A 540 26.29 28.66 16.15
C THR A 540 25.64 28.55 14.77
N GLY A 541 24.62 27.69 14.68
CA GLY A 541 23.75 27.66 13.52
C GLY A 541 24.47 27.14 12.26
N SER A 542 24.39 27.94 11.20
CA SER A 542 25.06 27.68 9.93
C SER A 542 26.59 27.78 10.05
N ASN A 543 27.17 28.43 11.05
CA ASN A 543 28.62 28.68 11.11
C ASN A 543 29.46 27.51 11.66
N LEU A 544 28.83 26.44 12.16
CA LEU A 544 29.52 25.26 12.70
C LEU A 544 30.32 24.48 11.64
N LEU A 545 31.52 24.02 12.01
CA LEU A 545 32.47 23.32 11.13
C LEU A 545 32.30 21.79 11.07
N THR A 546 31.43 21.19 11.89
CA THR A 546 31.32 19.72 12.02
C THR A 546 30.68 19.04 10.77
N PRO A 547 31.29 17.99 10.16
CA PRO A 547 30.83 17.41 8.88
C PRO A 547 29.62 16.46 8.96
N ASN A 548 29.13 16.10 10.15
CA ASN A 548 27.96 15.23 10.28
C ASN A 548 27.31 15.43 11.65
N GLN A 549 26.09 15.96 11.67
CA GLN A 549 25.37 16.26 12.92
C GLN A 549 24.76 15.02 13.61
N ASN A 550 24.97 13.81 13.07
CA ASN A 550 24.30 12.58 13.50
C ASN A 550 25.23 11.43 13.98
N LYS A 551 26.49 11.68 14.34
CA LYS A 551 27.34 10.65 14.96
C LYS A 551 27.82 11.08 16.36
N PRO A 552 27.64 10.24 17.41
CA PRO A 552 28.22 10.52 18.72
C PRO A 552 29.75 10.44 18.65
N ILE A 553 30.39 11.36 19.38
CA ILE A 553 31.84 11.51 19.51
C ILE A 553 32.33 10.39 20.46
N LYS A 554 33.37 9.66 20.09
CA LYS A 554 34.07 8.77 21.03
C LYS A 554 35.14 9.58 21.78
N LEU A 555 35.10 9.56 23.11
CA LEU A 555 36.22 9.97 23.97
C LEU A 555 37.03 8.75 24.45
N PRO A 556 38.31 8.93 24.81
CA PRO A 556 39.30 7.84 24.88
C PRO A 556 39.15 6.96 26.13
N PRO A 557 39.61 5.70 26.09
CA PRO A 557 39.67 4.87 27.28
C PRO A 557 40.67 5.43 28.29
N GLU A 558 40.28 5.44 29.56
CA GLU A 558 41.14 5.71 30.70
C GLU A 558 42.42 4.88 30.60
N THR A 559 43.55 5.56 30.72
CA THR A 559 44.87 4.96 30.78
C THR A 559 45.02 4.13 32.05
N SER A 560 44.94 2.80 31.93
CA SER A 560 45.69 1.89 32.79
C SER A 560 46.88 1.31 32.01
N ARG A 561 48.05 1.40 32.65
CA ARG A 561 49.36 1.00 32.15
C ARG A 561 49.40 -0.48 31.75
N SER A 562 49.95 -0.82 30.58
CA SER A 562 51.20 -1.61 30.48
C SER A 562 51.66 -1.89 29.04
N GLN A 563 52.95 -1.61 28.83
CA GLN A 563 53.97 -2.26 27.99
C GLN A 563 53.81 -2.46 26.46
N LYS A 564 54.71 -1.78 25.75
CA LYS A 564 55.26 -2.14 24.43
C LYS A 564 56.25 -3.33 24.54
N SER A 565 56.17 -4.29 23.63
CA SER A 565 57.32 -4.86 22.88
C SER A 565 56.81 -5.62 21.64
N LYS A 566 57.04 -5.09 20.43
CA LYS A 566 57.92 -5.64 19.36
C LYS A 566 57.70 -7.11 19.01
N ASP A 567 57.07 -7.40 17.86
CA ASP A 567 57.77 -7.83 16.63
C ASP A 567 56.79 -8.11 15.47
N SER A 568 57.37 -8.32 14.29
CA SER A 568 56.87 -8.01 12.96
C SER A 568 56.13 -9.11 12.20
N ARG A 569 55.32 -8.65 11.22
CA ARG A 569 54.97 -9.22 9.90
C ARG A 569 53.84 -10.26 9.74
N SER A 570 53.03 -9.92 8.72
CA SER A 570 52.14 -10.72 7.86
C SER A 570 50.75 -11.09 8.36
N ALA A 571 49.75 -10.32 7.91
CA ALA A 571 48.52 -10.82 7.30
C ALA A 571 47.72 -9.62 6.74
N LYS A 572 47.33 -9.69 5.46
CA LYS A 572 46.37 -8.78 4.82
C LYS A 572 44.99 -8.96 5.48
N PRO A 573 44.22 -7.89 5.76
CA PRO A 573 42.78 -7.99 5.91
C PRO A 573 42.10 -7.71 4.57
N SER A 574 41.20 -8.61 4.23
CA SER A 574 40.20 -8.57 3.18
C SER A 574 39.32 -7.33 3.24
N ASN A 575 38.92 -6.88 2.04
CA ASN A 575 37.92 -5.86 1.76
C ASN A 575 36.67 -5.93 2.66
N GLN A 576 36.38 -4.82 3.36
CA GLN A 576 35.01 -4.40 3.65
C GLN A 576 34.86 -2.95 3.20
N SER A 577 34.00 -2.76 2.21
CA SER A 577 33.77 -1.55 1.45
C SER A 577 33.11 -0.46 2.29
N ILE A 578 33.74 0.71 2.35
CA ILE A 578 33.14 1.96 2.81
C ILE A 578 32.25 2.49 1.66
N VAL A 579 30.94 2.61 1.88
CA VAL A 579 30.02 3.24 0.93
C VAL A 579 30.25 4.75 0.94
N ILE A 580 31.07 5.19 -0.01
CA ILE A 580 31.27 6.59 -0.40
C ILE A 580 30.24 6.88 -1.51
N TYR A 581 29.38 7.89 -1.32
CA TYR A 581 28.63 8.48 -2.45
C TYR A 581 29.61 9.24 -3.34
N HIS A 582 30.27 8.53 -4.25
CA HIS A 582 30.96 9.10 -5.40
C HIS A 582 29.95 9.33 -6.52
N LEU A 583 29.72 10.60 -6.86
CA LEU A 583 29.28 10.97 -8.21
C LEU A 583 30.52 10.95 -9.10
N THR A 584 30.73 9.82 -9.77
CA THR A 584 31.66 9.69 -10.90
C THR A 584 30.95 10.22 -12.14
N ILE A 585 31.53 11.21 -12.81
CA ILE A 585 31.21 11.52 -14.21
C ILE A 585 31.90 10.42 -15.03
N GLY A 586 31.13 9.55 -15.68
CA GLY A 586 31.66 8.46 -16.51
C GLY A 586 30.57 7.67 -17.23
N GLU A 587 30.50 7.91 -18.54
CA GLU A 587 30.03 7.03 -19.62
C GLU A 587 28.58 6.51 -19.61
N THR A 588 27.82 7.10 -20.54
CA THR A 588 26.57 6.61 -21.11
C THR A 588 26.68 5.18 -21.67
N PRO A 589 25.77 4.25 -21.32
CA PRO A 589 25.56 3.05 -22.12
C PRO A 589 24.70 3.39 -23.35
N ARG A 590 25.18 2.97 -24.51
CA ARG A 590 24.46 2.99 -25.79
C ARG A 590 23.16 2.20 -25.67
N ILE A 591 22.02 2.87 -25.82
CA ILE A 591 20.81 2.28 -26.38
C ILE A 591 20.57 3.01 -27.69
N THR A 592 20.98 2.38 -28.79
CA THR A 592 20.70 2.81 -30.16
C THR A 592 20.03 1.62 -30.85
N LYS A 593 18.90 1.90 -31.52
CA LYS A 593 18.08 1.06 -32.41
C LYS A 593 16.81 0.42 -31.81
N LEU A 594 15.70 1.09 -32.16
CA LEU A 594 14.36 0.64 -32.59
C LEU A 594 13.42 1.72 -32.04
N ILE A 595 13.03 2.73 -32.82
CA ILE A 595 11.88 2.70 -33.72
C ILE A 595 12.09 3.71 -34.85
N GLN A 596 11.94 3.25 -36.10
CA GLN A 596 11.70 4.08 -37.29
C GLN A 596 10.31 4.73 -37.17
N VAL A 597 10.22 6.04 -37.40
CA VAL A 597 8.95 6.70 -37.71
C VAL A 597 9.13 7.40 -39.06
N ASP A 598 8.47 6.88 -40.08
CA ASP A 598 8.40 7.51 -41.40
C ASP A 598 7.55 8.80 -41.33
N PRO A 599 7.92 9.85 -42.10
CA PRO A 599 7.20 11.11 -42.12
C PRO A 599 6.05 11.05 -43.14
N MET A 600 4.79 11.17 -42.68
CA MET A 600 3.65 11.34 -43.58
C MET A 600 3.18 12.79 -43.61
N SER A 601 3.29 13.35 -44.82
CA SER A 601 2.96 14.70 -45.27
C SER A 601 1.49 15.08 -45.11
N TRP A 602 1.23 16.33 -44.70
CA TRP A 602 -0.09 16.98 -44.83
C TRP A 602 -0.10 17.91 -46.04
N PRO A 603 -1.03 17.79 -47.00
CA PRO A 603 -1.16 18.76 -48.08
C PRO A 603 -2.05 19.94 -47.64
N VAL A 604 -1.55 21.13 -47.93
CA VAL A 604 -2.23 22.42 -47.86
C VAL A 604 -2.97 22.66 -49.18
N GLN A 605 -4.25 23.05 -49.14
CA GLN A 605 -4.85 24.00 -50.10
C GLN A 605 -5.99 24.83 -49.47
N PRO A 606 -6.19 26.11 -49.89
CA PRO A 606 -7.16 27.05 -49.31
C PRO A 606 -8.40 27.29 -50.21
N LYS A 607 -9.53 27.74 -49.63
CA LYS A 607 -10.32 28.94 -50.07
C LYS A 607 -11.76 29.03 -49.49
N SER A 608 -12.11 30.30 -49.22
CA SER A 608 -13.40 31.00 -49.39
C SER A 608 -14.42 31.08 -48.23
N SER A 609 -14.94 32.31 -48.09
CA SER A 609 -15.76 32.94 -47.04
C SER A 609 -17.28 32.66 -47.18
N PRO A 610 -18.15 33.11 -46.22
CA PRO A 610 -19.39 32.43 -45.80
C PRO A 610 -20.70 33.04 -46.33
N PRO A 611 -21.87 32.40 -46.04
CA PRO A 611 -23.09 33.15 -45.68
C PRO A 611 -23.93 32.44 -44.56
N PRO A 612 -25.14 32.89 -44.12
CA PRO A 612 -25.43 33.23 -42.73
C PRO A 612 -26.38 32.25 -41.99
N TRP A 613 -26.51 32.48 -40.69
CA TRP A 613 -27.35 31.82 -39.69
C TRP A 613 -28.80 31.52 -40.08
N THR A 614 -29.29 30.32 -39.74
CA THR A 614 -30.69 30.08 -39.35
C THR A 614 -30.82 28.93 -38.34
N VAL A 615 -31.72 29.16 -37.38
CA VAL A 615 -32.11 28.32 -36.24
C VAL A 615 -33.10 27.22 -36.69
N GLY A 616 -32.91 25.97 -36.27
CA GLY A 616 -33.90 24.89 -36.50
C GLY A 616 -33.51 23.53 -35.91
N LYS A 617 -34.39 22.97 -35.08
CA LYS A 617 -34.31 21.79 -34.19
C LYS A 617 -34.22 20.40 -34.92
N PRO A 618 -34.08 19.27 -34.18
CA PRO A 618 -33.02 18.25 -34.38
C PRO A 618 -33.47 16.99 -35.14
N LEU A 619 -32.53 16.22 -35.69
CA LEU A 619 -32.74 14.81 -35.99
C LEU A 619 -31.47 13.96 -35.86
N ASN A 620 -31.65 12.79 -35.25
CA ASN A 620 -30.69 11.72 -34.99
C ASN A 620 -30.07 11.15 -36.28
N LEU A 621 -28.75 10.98 -36.30
CA LEU A 621 -28.12 9.84 -36.96
C LEU A 621 -26.72 9.59 -36.37
N ALA A 622 -26.61 8.48 -35.65
CA ALA A 622 -25.36 7.89 -35.22
C ALA A 622 -24.70 7.12 -36.38
N ARG A 623 -23.38 6.94 -36.26
CA ARG A 623 -22.45 6.06 -36.99
C ARG A 623 -21.73 6.69 -38.20
N SER A 624 -20.54 7.23 -37.97
CA SER A 624 -19.25 6.58 -38.33
C SER A 624 -18.03 7.44 -37.92
N CYS A 625 -16.94 6.74 -37.57
CA CYS A 625 -15.59 7.17 -37.16
C CYS A 625 -15.30 7.45 -35.65
N PRO A 626 -14.18 6.92 -35.10
CA PRO A 626 -13.96 6.72 -33.67
C PRO A 626 -12.99 7.76 -33.08
N THR A 627 -13.27 8.30 -31.88
CA THR A 627 -12.26 8.82 -30.94
C THR A 627 -12.90 9.27 -29.62
N LEU A 628 -12.48 8.58 -28.54
CA LEU A 628 -12.26 9.02 -27.16
C LEU A 628 -13.17 10.09 -26.51
N ILE A 629 -13.58 9.76 -25.29
CA ILE A 629 -14.36 10.52 -24.29
C ILE A 629 -15.87 10.26 -24.39
N SER A 630 -16.31 9.10 -23.86
CA SER A 630 -17.72 8.86 -23.57
C SER A 630 -18.16 9.71 -22.38
N ALA A 631 -19.20 10.50 -22.60
CA ALA A 631 -19.87 11.32 -21.63
C ALA A 631 -20.63 10.44 -20.60
N LYS A 632 -20.04 10.27 -19.41
CA LYS A 632 -20.70 9.78 -18.19
C LYS A 632 -20.31 10.62 -16.96
N VAL A 633 -20.32 11.96 -17.09
CA VAL A 633 -20.08 12.91 -15.97
C VAL A 633 -21.34 13.72 -15.61
N LEU A 634 -22.46 13.50 -16.29
CA LEU A 634 -23.68 14.31 -16.14
C LEU A 634 -24.84 13.49 -15.58
N ALA A 635 -24.78 13.17 -14.29
CA ALA A 635 -25.95 12.94 -13.41
C ALA A 635 -25.43 12.73 -11.98
N LEU A 636 -24.95 13.79 -11.32
CA LEU A 636 -24.56 13.72 -9.91
C LEU A 636 -25.70 14.29 -9.06
N THR A 637 -26.39 13.40 -8.36
CA THR A 637 -27.35 13.76 -7.31
C THR A 637 -26.60 14.30 -6.08
N PRO A 638 -27.27 14.93 -5.09
CA PRO A 638 -26.64 15.33 -3.83
C PRO A 638 -25.93 14.18 -3.09
N HIS A 639 -26.29 12.93 -3.40
CA HIS A 639 -25.62 11.73 -2.91
C HIS A 639 -24.25 11.50 -3.58
N ASP A 640 -24.11 11.84 -4.86
CA ASP A 640 -22.88 11.65 -5.63
C ASP A 640 -21.85 12.77 -5.40
N MET A 641 -22.29 13.99 -5.06
CA MET A 641 -21.38 15.06 -4.61
C MET A 641 -20.73 14.78 -3.24
N ARG A 642 -21.35 13.95 -2.38
CA ARG A 642 -20.69 13.41 -1.17
C ARG A 642 -19.64 12.34 -1.49
N ARG A 643 -19.75 11.62 -2.61
CA ARG A 643 -18.75 10.63 -3.04
C ARG A 643 -17.51 11.29 -3.67
N ALA A 644 -17.67 12.41 -4.38
CA ALA A 644 -16.57 13.08 -5.07
C ALA A 644 -15.60 13.89 -4.17
N PHE A 645 -16.07 14.47 -3.05
CA PHE A 645 -15.22 15.28 -2.15
C PHE A 645 -14.57 14.52 -0.98
N VAL A 646 -14.87 13.22 -0.84
CA VAL A 646 -14.35 12.35 0.22
C VAL A 646 -13.20 11.45 -0.28
N GLY A 647 -12.88 11.53 -1.58
CA GLY A 647 -11.77 10.80 -2.23
C GLY A 647 -10.40 11.42 -1.98
N GLY A 648 -9.93 11.38 -0.73
CA GLY A 648 -8.56 11.70 -0.33
C GLY A 648 -7.95 10.56 0.49
N TRP A 649 -7.81 9.39 -0.13
CA TRP A 649 -6.95 8.27 0.26
C TRP A 649 -6.85 7.92 1.77
N ARG A 650 -8.00 7.73 2.42
CA ARG A 650 -8.27 6.46 3.09
C ARG A 650 -9.51 5.90 2.42
N TRP A 651 -9.42 4.64 2.01
CA TRP A 651 -10.54 3.83 1.57
C TRP A 651 -11.74 4.09 2.49
N ASN A 652 -12.70 4.89 2.04
CA ASN A 652 -14.05 4.83 2.58
C ASN A 652 -14.56 3.51 2.03
N LEU A 653 -14.24 2.47 2.78
CA LEU A 653 -14.70 1.14 2.51
C LEU A 653 -16.23 1.22 2.49
N LYS A 654 -16.87 0.92 1.35
CA LYS A 654 -18.30 0.61 1.28
C LYS A 654 -18.59 -0.37 2.43
N HIS A 655 -19.65 -0.14 3.18
CA HIS A 655 -20.09 -1.17 4.12
C HIS A 655 -20.74 -2.27 3.28
N ILE A 656 -20.43 -3.54 3.55
CA ILE A 656 -21.23 -4.64 2.97
C ILE A 656 -22.70 -4.53 3.43
N GLU A 657 -22.97 -3.81 4.53
CA GLU A 657 -24.31 -3.56 5.04
C GLU A 657 -25.20 -2.73 4.09
N GLY A 658 -26.46 -3.16 3.92
CA GLY A 658 -27.53 -2.33 3.35
C GLY A 658 -27.65 -2.36 1.82
N GLY A 659 -27.35 -3.51 1.20
CA GLY A 659 -27.42 -3.73 -0.26
C GLY A 659 -26.07 -4.01 -0.94
N GLY A 660 -24.97 -4.00 -0.18
CA GLY A 660 -23.62 -4.24 -0.71
C GLY A 660 -23.31 -5.72 -1.03
N GLU A 661 -24.10 -6.67 -0.53
CA GLU A 661 -23.97 -8.10 -0.82
C GLU A 661 -24.24 -8.40 -2.31
N ASP A 662 -25.16 -7.66 -2.94
CA ASP A 662 -25.44 -7.75 -4.37
C ASP A 662 -24.48 -6.87 -5.21
N GLU A 663 -23.95 -5.78 -4.64
CA GLU A 663 -23.03 -4.87 -5.36
C GLU A 663 -21.58 -5.39 -5.41
N PHE A 664 -21.11 -6.16 -4.41
CA PHE A 664 -19.72 -6.63 -4.35
C PHE A 664 -19.36 -7.64 -5.45
N PRO A 665 -20.20 -8.64 -5.78
CA PRO A 665 -19.95 -9.52 -6.94
C PRO A 665 -19.82 -8.76 -8.27
N GLU A 666 -20.52 -7.63 -8.42
CA GLU A 666 -20.44 -6.81 -9.64
C GLU A 666 -19.10 -6.06 -9.79
N ASP A 667 -18.31 -5.93 -8.72
CA ASP A 667 -16.94 -5.39 -8.82
C ASP A 667 -15.94 -6.41 -9.39
N ILE A 668 -16.35 -7.68 -9.61
CA ILE A 668 -15.52 -8.72 -10.22
C ILE A 668 -15.69 -8.72 -11.74
N GLN A 669 -14.62 -8.39 -12.44
CA GLN A 669 -14.60 -8.28 -13.91
C GLN A 669 -13.77 -9.39 -14.53
N LEU A 670 -14.24 -9.93 -15.66
CA LEU A 670 -13.53 -10.96 -16.42
C LEU A 670 -12.13 -10.51 -16.86
N GLU A 671 -11.98 -9.22 -17.20
CA GLU A 671 -10.72 -8.64 -17.64
C GLU A 671 -9.62 -8.76 -16.58
N ASP A 672 -9.95 -8.51 -15.31
CA ASP A 672 -9.01 -8.64 -14.19
C ASP A 672 -8.62 -10.11 -13.93
N LEU A 673 -9.58 -11.03 -14.10
CA LEU A 673 -9.34 -12.47 -13.99
C LEU A 673 -8.39 -12.96 -15.09
N LEU A 674 -8.63 -12.56 -16.34
CA LEU A 674 -7.78 -12.95 -17.47
C LEU A 674 -6.38 -12.33 -17.39
N GLU A 675 -6.25 -11.08 -16.94
CA GLU A 675 -4.93 -10.46 -16.71
C GLU A 675 -4.13 -11.21 -15.65
N GLY A 676 -4.78 -11.58 -14.54
CA GLY A 676 -4.15 -12.36 -13.47
C GLY A 676 -3.72 -13.75 -13.95
N SER A 677 -4.58 -14.46 -14.68
CA SER A 677 -4.26 -15.79 -15.21
C SER A 677 -3.14 -15.74 -16.25
N GLN A 678 -3.13 -14.72 -17.12
CA GLN A 678 -2.04 -14.52 -18.08
C GLN A 678 -0.71 -14.30 -17.36
N GLN A 679 -0.71 -13.56 -16.26
CA GLN A 679 0.49 -13.35 -15.46
C GLN A 679 1.06 -14.66 -14.88
N LEU A 680 0.21 -15.62 -14.50
CA LEU A 680 0.66 -16.94 -14.05
C LEU A 680 1.25 -17.78 -15.18
N GLU A 681 0.65 -17.71 -16.37
CA GLU A 681 1.18 -18.36 -17.56
C GLU A 681 2.55 -17.78 -17.92
N ASP A 682 2.68 -16.45 -17.91
CA ASP A 682 3.94 -15.77 -18.18
C ASP A 682 5.05 -16.22 -17.20
N PHE A 683 4.72 -16.46 -15.91
CA PHE A 683 5.67 -17.01 -14.95
C PHE A 683 6.08 -18.45 -15.28
N ALA A 684 5.13 -19.31 -15.65
CA ALA A 684 5.43 -20.68 -16.06
C ALA A 684 6.34 -20.70 -17.30
N TYR A 685 5.99 -19.92 -18.32
CA TYR A 685 6.72 -19.87 -19.60
C TYR A 685 8.03 -19.08 -19.55
N ALA A 686 8.29 -18.32 -18.49
CA ALA A 686 9.58 -17.67 -18.26
C ALA A 686 10.73 -18.68 -18.07
N TYR A 687 10.41 -19.95 -17.77
CA TYR A 687 11.37 -21.01 -17.50
C TYR A 687 11.17 -22.23 -18.43
N PRO A 688 12.24 -23.00 -18.72
CA PRO A 688 12.16 -24.17 -19.60
C PRO A 688 11.14 -25.23 -19.19
N GLU A 689 10.89 -25.35 -17.88
CA GLU A 689 10.00 -26.34 -17.28
C GLU A 689 8.52 -26.08 -17.59
N ARG A 690 8.14 -24.82 -17.87
CA ARG A 690 6.76 -24.41 -18.24
C ARG A 690 5.67 -24.84 -17.26
N ASN A 691 6.04 -25.00 -16.00
CA ASN A 691 5.16 -25.39 -14.91
C ASN A 691 5.42 -24.52 -13.68
N ARG A 692 4.53 -24.60 -12.68
CA ARG A 692 4.66 -23.89 -11.40
C ARG A 692 4.82 -24.87 -10.24
N VAL A 693 5.57 -25.95 -10.43
CA VAL A 693 5.82 -26.96 -9.39
C VAL A 693 6.44 -26.31 -8.15
N PHE A 694 5.99 -26.72 -6.97
CA PHE A 694 6.37 -26.09 -5.71
C PHE A 694 7.90 -26.00 -5.52
N GLY A 695 8.34 -24.87 -4.99
CA GLY A 695 9.77 -24.55 -4.80
C GLY A 695 10.59 -24.39 -6.08
N GLY A 696 9.95 -24.46 -7.27
CA GLY A 696 10.53 -24.06 -8.54
C GLY A 696 10.48 -22.54 -8.75
N LYS A 697 11.19 -22.02 -9.75
CA LYS A 697 11.31 -20.57 -9.97
C LYS A 697 9.99 -19.90 -10.36
N ALA A 698 9.21 -20.51 -11.26
CA ALA A 698 7.89 -20.01 -11.64
C ALA A 698 6.91 -19.99 -10.45
N HIS A 699 7.01 -20.99 -9.58
CA HIS A 699 6.22 -21.06 -8.36
C HIS A 699 6.62 -19.95 -7.37
N ASP A 700 7.93 -19.72 -7.18
CA ASP A 700 8.43 -18.61 -6.36
C ASP A 700 7.96 -17.25 -6.88
N ASP A 701 7.96 -17.05 -8.20
CA ASP A 701 7.42 -15.84 -8.83
C ASP A 701 5.92 -15.69 -8.59
N THR A 702 5.15 -16.78 -8.64
CA THR A 702 3.72 -16.80 -8.31
C THR A 702 3.45 -16.43 -6.85
N VAL A 703 4.18 -17.05 -5.92
CA VAL A 703 4.13 -16.73 -4.48
C VAL A 703 4.53 -15.27 -4.23
N ASN A 704 5.56 -14.77 -4.91
CA ASN A 704 6.01 -13.38 -4.82
C ASN A 704 4.95 -12.41 -5.35
N TYR A 705 4.34 -12.74 -6.48
CA TYR A 705 3.28 -11.94 -7.09
C TYR A 705 2.09 -11.79 -6.16
N LEU A 706 1.55 -12.90 -5.64
CA LEU A 706 0.44 -12.89 -4.69
C LEU A 706 0.79 -12.09 -3.42
N TYR A 707 1.96 -12.34 -2.85
CA TYR A 707 2.44 -11.65 -1.66
C TYR A 707 2.55 -10.13 -1.87
N GLU A 708 3.21 -9.70 -2.95
CA GLU A 708 3.44 -8.29 -3.22
C GLU A 708 2.16 -7.57 -3.63
N GLU A 709 1.29 -8.16 -4.45
CA GLU A 709 0.01 -7.58 -4.83
C GLU A 709 -0.89 -7.34 -3.61
N LEU A 710 -1.02 -8.33 -2.72
CA LEU A 710 -1.82 -8.20 -1.50
C LEU A 710 -1.18 -7.22 -0.51
N LYS A 711 0.15 -7.21 -0.40
CA LYS A 711 0.87 -6.28 0.49
C LYS A 711 0.76 -4.82 0.01
N LYS A 712 0.80 -4.57 -1.31
CA LYS A 712 0.62 -3.24 -1.91
C LYS A 712 -0.72 -2.61 -1.54
N THR A 713 -1.78 -3.40 -1.34
CA THR A 713 -3.09 -2.89 -0.93
C THR A 713 -3.06 -2.16 0.42
N GLY A 714 -2.16 -2.57 1.33
CA GLY A 714 -2.13 -2.11 2.71
C GLY A 714 -3.34 -2.53 3.56
N TYR A 715 -4.33 -3.23 2.99
CA TYR A 715 -5.58 -3.63 3.64
C TYR A 715 -5.43 -4.93 4.47
N TYR A 716 -4.48 -5.78 4.07
CA TYR A 716 -4.22 -7.07 4.70
C TYR A 716 -2.96 -7.06 5.57
N ASP A 717 -2.95 -7.88 6.62
CA ASP A 717 -1.75 -8.41 7.25
C ASP A 717 -1.31 -9.63 6.43
N VAL A 718 -0.24 -9.45 5.64
CA VAL A 718 0.26 -10.44 4.68
C VAL A 718 1.61 -10.98 5.13
N TYR A 719 1.76 -12.29 5.21
CA TYR A 719 3.03 -12.94 5.49
C TYR A 719 3.18 -14.23 4.68
N LYS A 720 4.43 -14.63 4.46
CA LYS A 720 4.78 -15.93 3.89
C LYS A 720 5.09 -16.89 5.02
N GLN A 721 4.53 -18.10 4.97
CA GLN A 721 4.83 -19.16 5.91
C GLN A 721 5.85 -20.12 5.28
N PRO A 722 7.15 -20.03 5.63
CA PRO A 722 8.17 -20.91 5.07
C PRO A 722 7.97 -22.35 5.54
N GLN A 723 8.19 -23.28 4.62
CA GLN A 723 8.19 -24.72 4.86
C GLN A 723 9.15 -25.42 3.90
N VAL A 724 9.62 -26.61 4.29
CA VAL A 724 10.52 -27.44 3.46
C VAL A 724 9.84 -28.77 3.25
N HIS A 725 9.60 -29.10 1.98
CA HIS A 725 8.93 -30.34 1.57
C HIS A 725 9.78 -31.11 0.57
N LEU A 726 9.62 -32.43 0.56
CA LEU A 726 10.32 -33.29 -0.37
C LEU A 726 9.60 -33.27 -1.73
N TRP A 727 10.27 -32.72 -2.73
CA TRP A 727 9.89 -32.86 -4.13
C TRP A 727 10.43 -34.20 -4.64
N SER A 728 9.64 -34.88 -5.47
CA SER A 728 10.06 -36.10 -6.14
C SER A 728 9.62 -36.09 -7.60
N ASN A 729 10.51 -36.47 -8.50
CA ASN A 729 10.22 -36.79 -9.89
C ASN A 729 10.98 -38.06 -10.26
N ALA A 730 10.56 -38.77 -11.31
CA ALA A 730 11.26 -39.96 -11.76
C ALA A 730 11.26 -40.05 -13.29
N ASP A 731 12.38 -40.51 -13.82
CA ASP A 731 12.43 -41.05 -15.18
C ASP A 731 12.12 -42.54 -15.10
N GLN A 732 11.38 -43.08 -16.08
CA GLN A 732 11.06 -44.51 -16.09
C GLN A 732 11.02 -45.11 -17.48
N THR A 733 11.25 -46.42 -17.52
CA THR A 733 11.07 -47.26 -18.69
C THR A 733 10.57 -48.63 -18.23
N LEU A 734 9.54 -49.15 -18.89
CA LEU A 734 9.02 -50.49 -18.66
C LEU A 734 9.00 -51.25 -19.98
N LYS A 735 9.68 -52.39 -20.07
CA LYS A 735 9.69 -53.24 -21.26
C LYS A 735 9.30 -54.68 -20.97
N VAL A 736 8.71 -55.31 -21.98
CA VAL A 736 8.41 -56.74 -22.04
C VAL A 736 9.11 -57.29 -23.27
N GLY A 737 10.29 -57.89 -23.09
CA GLY A 737 11.18 -58.20 -24.22
C GLY A 737 11.66 -56.91 -24.90
N ASP A 738 11.45 -56.78 -26.21
CA ASP A 738 11.83 -55.59 -26.98
C ASP A 738 10.72 -54.51 -27.03
N GLU A 739 9.52 -54.79 -26.53
CA GLU A 739 8.36 -53.88 -26.56
C GLU A 739 8.33 -52.99 -25.31
N GLU A 740 8.22 -51.68 -25.49
CA GLU A 740 8.09 -50.70 -24.40
C GLU A 740 6.61 -50.42 -24.11
N ILE A 741 6.24 -50.51 -22.83
CA ILE A 741 4.90 -50.22 -22.33
C ILE A 741 4.90 -48.84 -21.69
N GLU A 742 3.88 -48.03 -21.98
CA GLU A 742 3.70 -46.75 -21.32
C GLU A 742 3.42 -46.97 -19.83
N ALA A 743 4.37 -46.52 -18.99
CA ALA A 743 4.27 -46.57 -17.54
C ALA A 743 4.51 -45.19 -16.94
N LYS A 744 3.78 -44.86 -15.87
CA LYS A 744 3.98 -43.63 -15.09
C LYS A 744 4.40 -43.97 -13.67
N THR A 745 5.51 -43.42 -13.22
CA THR A 745 5.99 -43.63 -11.85
C THR A 745 5.07 -42.96 -10.85
N MET A 746 4.80 -43.63 -9.73
CA MET A 746 4.03 -43.02 -8.65
C MET A 746 4.89 -42.01 -7.87
N THR A 747 4.35 -40.86 -7.50
CA THR A 747 5.06 -39.85 -6.68
C THR A 747 5.57 -40.50 -5.39
N TYR A 748 6.83 -40.21 -5.02
CA TYR A 748 7.62 -40.84 -3.95
C TYR A 748 8.07 -42.29 -4.15
N SER A 749 7.83 -42.91 -5.30
CA SER A 749 8.40 -44.22 -5.61
C SER A 749 9.94 -44.17 -5.56
N PRO A 750 10.61 -45.15 -4.92
CA PRO A 750 12.07 -45.27 -4.96
C PRO A 750 12.57 -45.70 -6.35
N SER A 751 13.86 -45.49 -6.61
CA SER A 751 14.55 -45.97 -7.80
C SER A 751 14.69 -47.49 -7.81
N VAL A 752 14.65 -48.10 -8.99
CA VAL A 752 14.94 -49.53 -9.20
C VAL A 752 15.48 -49.76 -10.61
N GLU A 753 16.35 -50.75 -10.75
CA GLU A 753 16.72 -51.33 -12.04
C GLU A 753 16.62 -52.84 -11.89
N VAL A 754 15.60 -53.44 -12.49
CA VAL A 754 15.34 -54.87 -12.34
C VAL A 754 14.83 -55.50 -13.63
N THR A 755 15.39 -56.66 -13.94
CA THR A 755 14.85 -57.63 -14.89
C THR A 755 14.36 -58.84 -14.10
N ALA A 756 13.06 -59.05 -14.01
CA ALA A 756 12.50 -60.17 -13.25
C ALA A 756 11.13 -60.62 -13.77
N ASP A 757 10.79 -61.87 -13.45
CA ASP A 757 9.48 -62.45 -13.76
C ASP A 757 8.34 -61.71 -13.05
N VAL A 758 7.19 -61.63 -13.70
CA VAL A 758 5.97 -61.04 -13.15
C VAL A 758 5.20 -62.06 -12.33
N ALA A 759 4.78 -61.68 -11.13
CA ALA A 759 3.87 -62.44 -10.28
C ALA A 759 2.53 -61.70 -10.16
N VAL A 760 1.43 -62.35 -10.58
CA VAL A 760 0.08 -61.78 -10.48
C VAL A 760 -0.40 -61.87 -9.03
N VAL A 761 -0.63 -60.71 -8.41
CA VAL A 761 -1.14 -60.61 -7.03
C VAL A 761 -2.64 -60.84 -7.02
N LYS A 762 -3.12 -61.64 -6.06
CA LYS A 762 -4.55 -61.99 -5.96
C LYS A 762 -5.37 -60.81 -5.45
N ASN A 763 -6.67 -60.85 -5.73
CA ASN A 763 -7.63 -59.84 -5.28
C ASN A 763 -7.19 -58.42 -5.69
N LEU A 764 -6.94 -57.56 -4.70
CA LEU A 764 -6.51 -56.17 -4.88
C LEU A 764 -5.14 -55.90 -4.26
N GLY A 765 -4.41 -56.90 -3.74
CA GLY A 765 -3.12 -56.67 -3.07
C GLY A 765 -3.21 -55.79 -1.82
N CYS A 766 -4.33 -55.83 -1.11
CA CYS A 766 -4.61 -54.99 0.06
C CYS A 766 -4.30 -55.67 1.39
N SER A 767 -4.00 -56.97 1.37
CA SER A 767 -3.60 -57.77 2.52
C SER A 767 -2.32 -58.54 2.24
N GLU A 768 -1.56 -58.90 3.28
CA GLU A 768 -0.34 -59.71 3.13
C GLU A 768 -0.63 -61.08 2.47
N ALA A 769 -1.83 -61.63 2.69
CA ALA A 769 -2.24 -62.92 2.11
C ALA A 769 -2.54 -62.88 0.60
N ASP A 770 -2.68 -61.68 0.02
CA ASP A 770 -2.93 -61.52 -1.43
C ASP A 770 -1.67 -61.79 -2.26
N TYR A 771 -0.49 -61.64 -1.65
CA TYR A 771 0.80 -61.81 -2.29
C TYR A 771 1.20 -63.29 -2.29
N PRO A 772 1.47 -63.89 -3.45
CA PRO A 772 1.80 -65.31 -3.53
C PRO A 772 3.17 -65.59 -2.89
N SER A 773 3.35 -66.79 -2.33
CA SER A 773 4.57 -67.15 -1.60
C SER A 773 5.85 -67.15 -2.45
N ASP A 774 5.72 -67.19 -3.77
CA ASP A 774 6.82 -67.19 -4.75
C ASP A 774 7.08 -65.80 -5.37
N VAL A 775 6.52 -64.72 -4.82
CA VAL A 775 6.75 -63.34 -5.28
C VAL A 775 8.13 -62.79 -4.94
N GLU A 776 8.88 -63.43 -4.03
CA GLU A 776 10.22 -63.00 -3.63
C GLU A 776 11.15 -62.90 -4.86
N GLY A 777 11.70 -61.71 -5.10
CA GLY A 777 12.56 -61.41 -6.26
C GLY A 777 11.83 -61.20 -7.59
N LYS A 778 10.49 -61.31 -7.63
CA LYS A 778 9.64 -61.07 -8.81
C LYS A 778 9.03 -59.66 -8.81
N VAL A 779 8.51 -59.21 -9.95
CA VAL A 779 7.72 -57.97 -10.06
C VAL A 779 6.26 -58.26 -9.75
N ALA A 780 5.71 -57.62 -8.71
CA ALA A 780 4.32 -57.81 -8.30
C ALA A 780 3.36 -57.02 -9.22
N LEU A 781 2.51 -57.72 -9.98
CA LEU A 781 1.46 -57.11 -10.79
C LEU A 781 0.16 -57.03 -9.98
N ILE A 782 -0.28 -55.81 -9.68
CA ILE A 782 -1.34 -55.53 -8.71
C ILE A 782 -2.48 -54.77 -9.39
N LYS A 783 -3.72 -55.19 -9.19
CA LYS A 783 -4.89 -54.46 -9.69
C LYS A 783 -5.13 -53.19 -8.88
N ARG A 784 -5.45 -52.06 -9.52
CA ARG A 784 -6.02 -50.89 -8.83
C ARG A 784 -7.36 -51.25 -8.18
N GLY A 785 -7.58 -50.74 -6.97
CA GLY A 785 -8.80 -51.01 -6.21
C GLY A 785 -8.88 -50.16 -4.95
N GLU A 786 -9.51 -50.68 -3.91
CA GLU A 786 -9.96 -49.93 -2.75
C GLU A 786 -8.85 -49.48 -1.78
N CYS A 787 -7.68 -50.13 -1.78
CA CYS A 787 -6.57 -49.77 -0.89
C CYS A 787 -5.56 -48.79 -1.54
N PRO A 788 -4.92 -47.92 -0.75
CA PRO A 788 -3.94 -46.95 -1.23
C PRO A 788 -2.72 -47.57 -1.92
N PHE A 789 -2.13 -46.88 -2.91
CA PHE A 789 -0.92 -47.32 -3.60
C PHE A 789 0.29 -47.49 -2.67
N GLY A 790 0.45 -46.61 -1.68
CA GLY A 790 1.48 -46.74 -0.66
C GLY A 790 1.37 -48.04 0.13
N ASP A 791 0.15 -48.49 0.46
CA ASP A 791 -0.06 -49.77 1.16
C ASP A 791 0.30 -50.96 0.27
N LYS A 792 -0.06 -50.91 -1.03
CA LYS A 792 0.35 -51.93 -2.01
C LYS A 792 1.87 -52.02 -2.13
N SER A 793 2.54 -50.87 -2.23
CA SER A 793 4.01 -50.79 -2.31
C SER A 793 4.69 -51.35 -1.05
N VAL A 794 4.18 -51.03 0.16
CA VAL A 794 4.71 -51.56 1.42
C VAL A 794 4.48 -53.07 1.53
N LEU A 795 3.30 -53.56 1.14
CA LEU A 795 3.00 -55.00 1.19
C LEU A 795 3.85 -55.78 0.19
N ALA A 796 4.07 -55.25 -1.01
CA ALA A 796 5.00 -55.81 -1.99
C ALA A 796 6.44 -55.85 -1.45
N ALA A 797 6.90 -54.77 -0.80
CA ALA A 797 8.20 -54.74 -0.15
C ALA A 797 8.34 -55.78 0.97
N LYS A 798 7.30 -55.94 1.81
CA LYS A 798 7.24 -56.97 2.87
C LYS A 798 7.27 -58.39 2.30
N ALA A 799 6.61 -58.61 1.17
CA ALA A 799 6.66 -59.87 0.42
C ALA A 799 7.98 -60.05 -0.36
N LYS A 800 8.90 -59.08 -0.27
CA LYS A 800 10.21 -59.05 -0.95
C LYS A 800 10.09 -59.11 -2.48
N ALA A 801 9.02 -58.53 -3.03
CA ALA A 801 8.94 -58.27 -4.46
C ALA A 801 10.08 -57.33 -4.87
N ALA A 802 10.68 -57.56 -6.05
CA ALA A 802 11.76 -56.73 -6.55
C ALA A 802 11.27 -55.34 -6.99
N ALA A 803 10.04 -55.27 -7.52
CA ALA A 803 9.30 -54.04 -7.81
C ALA A 803 7.80 -54.33 -7.90
N SER A 804 6.99 -53.30 -8.15
CA SER A 804 5.53 -53.40 -8.29
C SER A 804 5.03 -52.69 -9.55
N ILE A 805 4.05 -53.27 -10.23
CA ILE A 805 3.31 -52.65 -11.33
C ILE A 805 1.84 -52.64 -10.94
N VAL A 806 1.21 -51.47 -10.98
CA VAL A 806 -0.23 -51.33 -10.74
C VAL A 806 -0.93 -51.06 -12.05
N TYR A 807 -1.87 -51.91 -12.44
CA TYR A 807 -2.66 -51.69 -13.65
C TYR A 807 -4.05 -51.12 -13.33
N ASN A 808 -4.53 -50.29 -14.25
CA ASN A 808 -5.80 -49.57 -14.09
C ASN A 808 -7.00 -50.49 -14.05
N ASN A 809 -8.06 -50.06 -13.36
CA ASN A 809 -9.34 -50.76 -13.30
C ASN A 809 -10.37 -50.20 -14.30
N VAL A 810 -10.00 -49.13 -15.01
CA VAL A 810 -10.72 -48.49 -16.12
C VAL A 810 -9.76 -48.27 -17.30
N ALA A 811 -10.27 -48.03 -18.50
CA ALA A 811 -9.44 -47.75 -19.67
C ALA A 811 -8.60 -46.47 -19.49
N GLY A 812 -7.42 -46.41 -20.12
CA GLY A 812 -6.51 -45.25 -20.05
C GLY A 812 -5.34 -45.39 -19.08
N SER A 813 -4.37 -44.46 -19.19
CA SER A 813 -3.14 -44.42 -18.39
C SER A 813 -3.41 -44.16 -16.90
N MET A 814 -2.48 -44.53 -16.03
CA MET A 814 -2.57 -44.29 -14.58
C MET A 814 -1.29 -43.66 -14.05
N ALA A 815 -1.44 -42.51 -13.40
CA ALA A 815 -0.46 -41.96 -12.45
C ALA A 815 -1.10 -41.88 -11.06
N GLY A 816 -0.29 -41.70 -10.02
CA GLY A 816 -0.76 -41.60 -8.65
C GLY A 816 0.37 -41.31 -7.67
N THR A 817 0.05 -41.29 -6.39
CA THR A 817 1.00 -40.98 -5.31
C THR A 817 1.01 -42.08 -4.25
N LEU A 818 2.15 -42.29 -3.61
CA LEU A 818 2.24 -43.13 -2.40
C LEU A 818 1.67 -42.43 -1.16
N GLY A 819 1.29 -41.16 -1.30
CA GLY A 819 0.66 -40.33 -0.29
C GLY A 819 1.66 -39.64 0.64
N ALA A 820 2.84 -40.21 0.86
CA ALA A 820 3.93 -39.58 1.60
C ALA A 820 5.27 -40.18 1.20
N ALA A 821 6.34 -39.39 1.36
CA ALA A 821 7.73 -39.82 1.13
C ALA A 821 8.17 -41.02 1.97
N GLN A 822 7.54 -41.22 3.14
CA GLN A 822 7.82 -42.34 4.04
C GLN A 822 6.51 -42.92 4.57
N SER A 823 6.48 -44.23 4.79
CA SER A 823 5.38 -44.92 5.44
C SER A 823 5.78 -45.39 6.84
N ASP A 824 4.86 -45.24 7.79
CA ASP A 824 4.95 -45.84 9.13
C ASP A 824 4.80 -47.36 9.11
N LYS A 825 4.28 -47.94 8.02
CA LYS A 825 4.05 -49.39 7.86
C LYS A 825 5.27 -50.15 7.31
N GLY A 826 6.31 -49.45 6.84
CA GLY A 826 7.52 -50.04 6.28
C GLY A 826 8.09 -49.29 5.07
N PRO A 827 9.22 -49.74 4.50
CA PRO A 827 9.79 -49.16 3.29
C PRO A 827 8.92 -49.43 2.05
N TYR A 828 8.98 -48.53 1.07
CA TYR A 828 8.30 -48.70 -0.22
C TYR A 828 9.09 -49.61 -1.16
N SER A 829 8.38 -50.39 -1.96
CA SER A 829 8.87 -51.01 -3.19
C SER A 829 8.65 -50.04 -4.36
N ALA A 830 9.58 -50.00 -5.32
CA ALA A 830 9.43 -49.18 -6.52
C ALA A 830 8.16 -49.59 -7.27
N ILE A 831 7.38 -48.60 -7.71
CA ILE A 831 6.01 -48.82 -8.17
C ILE A 831 5.61 -47.87 -9.29
N VAL A 832 5.11 -48.46 -10.38
CA VAL A 832 4.65 -47.74 -11.58
C VAL A 832 3.20 -48.10 -11.91
N GLY A 833 2.48 -47.18 -12.53
CA GLY A 833 1.12 -47.35 -13.04
C GLY A 833 1.10 -47.62 -14.54
N ILE A 834 0.25 -48.54 -14.99
CA ILE A 834 0.00 -48.86 -16.41
C ILE A 834 -1.50 -48.91 -16.74
N SER A 835 -1.82 -48.92 -18.03
CA SER A 835 -3.21 -49.02 -18.50
C SER A 835 -3.88 -50.36 -18.12
N LEU A 836 -5.21 -50.40 -18.13
CA LEU A 836 -5.97 -51.64 -17.96
C LEU A 836 -5.62 -52.66 -19.05
N GLU A 837 -5.46 -52.21 -20.29
CA GLU A 837 -5.18 -53.04 -21.46
C GLU A 837 -3.82 -53.73 -21.34
N ASP A 838 -2.80 -52.97 -20.96
CA ASP A 838 -1.44 -53.51 -20.79
C ASP A 838 -1.35 -54.42 -19.56
N GLY A 839 -2.08 -54.10 -18.48
CA GLY A 839 -2.22 -54.99 -17.34
C GLY A 839 -2.86 -56.33 -17.72
N GLN A 840 -3.92 -56.32 -18.52
CA GLN A 840 -4.56 -57.53 -19.02
C GLN A 840 -3.66 -58.33 -19.97
N LYS A 841 -2.87 -57.66 -20.82
CA LYS A 841 -1.85 -58.31 -21.65
C LYS A 841 -0.83 -59.04 -20.78
N LEU A 842 -0.28 -58.36 -19.76
CA LEU A 842 0.68 -58.96 -18.82
C LEU A 842 0.09 -60.16 -18.07
N ILE A 843 -1.17 -60.11 -17.64
CA ILE A 843 -1.85 -61.25 -17.00
C ILE A 843 -1.94 -62.44 -17.96
N LYS A 844 -2.41 -62.23 -19.20
CA LYS A 844 -2.52 -63.31 -20.20
C LYS A 844 -1.17 -63.95 -20.50
N LEU A 845 -0.13 -63.13 -20.61
CA LEU A 845 1.22 -63.61 -20.82
C LEU A 845 1.71 -64.43 -19.61
N ALA A 846 1.44 -63.95 -18.38
CA ALA A 846 1.82 -64.64 -17.14
C ALA A 846 1.04 -65.95 -16.90
N GLU A 847 -0.19 -66.05 -17.41
CA GLU A 847 -0.99 -67.29 -17.39
C GLU A 847 -0.51 -68.31 -18.45
N ALA A 848 0.09 -67.85 -19.55
CA ALA A 848 0.66 -68.68 -20.61
C ALA A 848 2.08 -69.20 -20.31
N GLY A 849 2.81 -68.58 -19.38
CA GLY A 849 4.17 -68.94 -19.00
C GLY A 849 4.86 -67.85 -18.14
N SER A 850 6.16 -67.99 -17.86
CA SER A 850 6.93 -66.94 -17.16
C SER A 850 7.13 -65.72 -18.07
N VAL A 851 6.77 -64.53 -17.59
CA VAL A 851 6.95 -63.25 -18.30
C VAL A 851 7.95 -62.41 -17.53
N SER A 852 9.09 -62.12 -18.15
CA SER A 852 10.09 -61.22 -17.59
C SER A 852 9.83 -59.79 -18.06
N VAL A 853 9.98 -58.82 -17.16
CA VAL A 853 9.91 -57.40 -17.47
C VAL A 853 11.20 -56.69 -17.06
N ASP A 854 11.60 -55.72 -17.86
CA ASP A 854 12.67 -54.79 -17.55
C ASP A 854 12.05 -53.49 -17.05
N LEU A 855 12.18 -53.24 -15.75
CA LEU A 855 11.72 -52.01 -15.12
C LEU A 855 12.92 -51.20 -14.64
N TRP A 856 13.04 -50.01 -15.20
CA TRP A 856 14.00 -48.99 -14.77
C TRP A 856 13.24 -47.76 -14.29
N VAL A 857 13.54 -47.33 -13.07
CA VAL A 857 13.01 -46.11 -12.45
C VAL A 857 14.18 -45.39 -11.81
N ASP A 858 14.42 -44.14 -12.22
CA ASP A 858 15.39 -43.24 -11.60
C ASP A 858 14.65 -42.10 -10.89
N SER A 859 14.39 -42.29 -9.59
CA SER A 859 13.73 -41.31 -8.73
C SER A 859 14.73 -40.25 -8.25
N LYS A 860 14.41 -38.99 -8.54
CA LYS A 860 15.09 -37.79 -8.06
C LYS A 860 14.26 -37.21 -6.93
N GLN A 861 14.86 -37.07 -5.76
CA GLN A 861 14.22 -36.49 -4.58
C GLN A 861 15.04 -35.33 -4.04
N GLU A 862 14.38 -34.20 -3.77
CA GLU A 862 15.04 -32.97 -3.32
C GLU A 862 14.16 -32.26 -2.28
N ASN A 863 14.77 -31.81 -1.19
CA ASN A 863 14.08 -30.94 -0.25
C ASN A 863 14.02 -29.52 -0.84
N ARG A 864 12.81 -29.06 -1.15
CA ARG A 864 12.57 -27.70 -1.66
C ARG A 864 11.95 -26.83 -0.58
N THR A 865 12.47 -25.60 -0.48
CA THR A 865 11.82 -24.57 0.35
C THR A 865 10.68 -23.97 -0.44
N THR A 866 9.52 -23.82 0.19
CA THR A 866 8.35 -23.20 -0.41
C THR A 866 7.56 -22.42 0.65
N TYR A 867 6.51 -21.69 0.24
CA TYR A 867 5.77 -20.79 1.12
C TYR A 867 4.27 -20.84 0.87
N ASN A 868 3.47 -20.96 1.94
CA ASN A 868 2.08 -20.50 1.87
C ASN A 868 2.08 -18.96 1.90
N VAL A 869 1.14 -18.31 1.20
CA VAL A 869 0.85 -16.87 1.36
C VAL A 869 -0.43 -16.72 2.15
N VAL A 870 -0.36 -16.01 3.29
CA VAL A 870 -1.51 -15.78 4.16
C VAL A 870 -1.80 -14.29 4.19
N ALA A 871 -3.02 -13.89 3.82
CA ALA A 871 -3.47 -12.50 3.83
C ALA A 871 -4.77 -12.36 4.60
N GLN A 872 -4.72 -11.78 5.80
CA GLN A 872 -5.91 -11.51 6.61
C GLN A 872 -6.26 -10.03 6.60
N THR A 873 -7.54 -9.69 6.49
CA THR A 873 -8.01 -8.30 6.65
C THR A 873 -7.57 -7.73 8.00
N LYS A 874 -7.07 -6.49 7.99
CA LYS A 874 -6.78 -5.75 9.23
C LYS A 874 -8.05 -5.32 9.99
N GLY A 875 -9.17 -5.26 9.28
CA GLY A 875 -10.51 -5.02 9.81
C GLY A 875 -11.29 -6.31 10.04
N GLY A 876 -12.44 -6.20 10.70
CA GLY A 876 -13.26 -7.34 11.13
C GLY A 876 -12.84 -7.91 12.49
N ASP A 877 -13.68 -8.78 13.05
CA ASP A 877 -13.42 -9.50 14.30
C ASP A 877 -12.38 -10.61 14.05
N PRO A 878 -11.16 -10.49 14.61
CA PRO A 878 -10.12 -11.49 14.41
C PRO A 878 -10.42 -12.82 15.10
N ASN A 879 -11.46 -12.90 15.95
CA ASN A 879 -11.91 -14.14 16.57
C ASN A 879 -13.00 -14.87 15.76
N ASN A 880 -13.48 -14.25 14.69
CA ASN A 880 -14.44 -14.82 13.76
C ASN A 880 -13.88 -14.67 12.34
N VAL A 881 -13.12 -15.66 11.90
CA VAL A 881 -12.38 -15.63 10.64
C VAL A 881 -13.12 -16.44 9.58
N VAL A 882 -13.45 -15.77 8.48
CA VAL A 882 -13.90 -16.37 7.21
C VAL A 882 -12.67 -16.66 6.38
N ALA A 883 -12.30 -17.93 6.27
CA ALA A 883 -11.12 -18.33 5.49
C ALA A 883 -11.55 -18.81 4.10
N LEU A 884 -10.73 -18.52 3.09
CA LEU A 884 -10.88 -19.09 1.75
C LEU A 884 -9.51 -19.27 1.09
N GLY A 885 -9.39 -20.24 0.20
CA GLY A 885 -8.12 -20.52 -0.45
C GLY A 885 -8.18 -21.32 -1.75
N GLY A 886 -7.00 -21.44 -2.35
CA GLY A 886 -6.65 -22.21 -3.54
C GLY A 886 -5.12 -22.42 -3.57
N HIS A 887 -4.62 -23.32 -4.40
CA HIS A 887 -3.21 -23.70 -4.39
C HIS A 887 -2.38 -23.04 -5.51
N THR A 888 -1.14 -22.71 -5.20
CA THR A 888 -0.25 -21.91 -6.06
C THR A 888 0.63 -22.75 -6.97
N ASP A 889 0.85 -24.01 -6.60
CA ASP A 889 1.61 -24.95 -7.39
C ASP A 889 0.77 -25.62 -8.48
N SER A 890 1.46 -26.19 -9.46
CA SER A 890 0.90 -27.06 -10.49
C SER A 890 1.70 -28.37 -10.55
N VAL A 891 1.17 -29.39 -11.22
CA VAL A 891 1.97 -30.55 -11.64
C VAL A 891 3.11 -30.21 -12.61
N GLU A 892 4.06 -31.14 -12.76
CA GLU A 892 5.19 -31.04 -13.68
C GLU A 892 4.78 -30.93 -15.16
N ALA A 893 3.62 -31.49 -15.52
CA ALA A 893 3.23 -31.67 -16.91
C ALA A 893 2.83 -30.37 -17.62
N GLY A 894 2.42 -29.34 -16.88
CA GLY A 894 1.86 -28.13 -17.49
C GLY A 894 1.82 -26.92 -16.58
N PRO A 895 1.37 -25.76 -17.13
CA PRO A 895 1.41 -24.50 -16.42
C PRO A 895 0.38 -24.43 -15.30
N GLY A 896 -0.75 -25.15 -15.37
CA GLY A 896 -1.73 -25.22 -14.28
C GLY A 896 -2.66 -23.99 -14.22
N ILE A 897 -3.15 -23.50 -15.35
CA ILE A 897 -3.89 -22.22 -15.38
C ILE A 897 -5.33 -22.37 -14.88
N ASN A 898 -6.02 -23.47 -15.17
CA ASN A 898 -7.25 -23.81 -14.47
C ASN A 898 -6.95 -24.43 -13.10
N ASP A 899 -5.90 -25.27 -13.02
CA ASP A 899 -5.51 -26.08 -11.86
C ASP A 899 -4.16 -25.64 -11.24
N ASP A 900 -4.16 -24.79 -10.21
CA ASP A 900 -5.29 -24.01 -9.67
C ASP A 900 -5.08 -22.51 -9.87
N GLY A 901 -4.64 -22.14 -11.08
CA GLY A 901 -4.53 -20.73 -11.47
C GLY A 901 -5.89 -20.00 -11.38
N SER A 902 -7.00 -20.69 -11.68
CA SER A 902 -8.34 -20.12 -11.66
C SER A 902 -8.79 -19.75 -10.24
N GLY A 903 -8.60 -20.64 -9.26
CA GLY A 903 -8.93 -20.39 -7.86
C GLY A 903 -8.09 -19.28 -7.24
N ILE A 904 -6.77 -19.30 -7.43
CA ILE A 904 -5.89 -18.29 -6.82
C ILE A 904 -6.07 -16.89 -7.44
N ILE A 905 -6.34 -16.79 -8.74
CA ILE A 905 -6.58 -15.48 -9.38
C ILE A 905 -7.96 -14.93 -9.01
N SER A 906 -9.00 -15.77 -8.96
CA SER A 906 -10.30 -15.38 -8.41
C SER A 906 -10.15 -14.82 -7.00
N ASN A 907 -9.46 -15.54 -6.12
CA ASN A 907 -9.19 -15.11 -4.74
C ASN A 907 -8.39 -13.80 -4.69
N LEU A 908 -7.39 -13.60 -5.57
CA LEU A 908 -6.61 -12.36 -5.64
C LEU A 908 -7.47 -11.16 -6.09
N VAL A 909 -8.28 -11.34 -7.14
CA VAL A 909 -9.16 -10.28 -7.68
C VAL A 909 -10.21 -9.90 -6.64
N ILE A 910 -10.83 -10.88 -5.98
CA ILE A 910 -11.79 -10.65 -4.90
C ILE A 910 -11.11 -9.95 -3.72
N ALA A 911 -9.89 -10.35 -3.35
CA ALA A 911 -9.13 -9.68 -2.30
C ALA A 911 -8.80 -8.22 -2.66
N LYS A 912 -8.48 -7.92 -3.92
CA LYS A 912 -8.27 -6.54 -4.40
C LYS A 912 -9.58 -5.75 -4.38
N ALA A 913 -10.69 -6.33 -4.83
CA ALA A 913 -12.00 -5.68 -4.80
C ALA A 913 -12.46 -5.39 -3.35
N LEU A 914 -12.24 -6.32 -2.42
CA LEU A 914 -12.62 -6.19 -1.01
C LEU A 914 -11.89 -5.04 -0.30
N THR A 915 -10.79 -4.52 -0.86
CA THR A 915 -10.12 -3.29 -0.36
C THR A 915 -10.99 -2.04 -0.46
N GLN A 916 -12.11 -2.12 -1.18
CA GLN A 916 -13.14 -1.09 -1.25
C GLN A 916 -14.26 -1.32 -0.24
N TYR A 917 -14.22 -2.37 0.58
CA TYR A 917 -15.31 -2.79 1.48
C TYR A 917 -14.85 -3.06 2.91
N SER A 918 -15.72 -2.83 3.89
CA SER A 918 -15.43 -3.08 5.30
C SER A 918 -16.16 -4.34 5.75
N VAL A 919 -15.46 -5.14 6.56
CA VAL A 919 -15.92 -6.47 6.99
C VAL A 919 -16.18 -6.48 8.50
N LYS A 920 -17.20 -7.23 8.95
CA LYS A 920 -17.50 -7.46 10.38
C LYS A 920 -16.71 -8.62 10.94
N ASN A 921 -16.59 -9.68 10.17
CA ASN A 921 -15.76 -10.85 10.45
C ASN A 921 -14.46 -10.71 9.67
N ALA A 922 -13.32 -11.10 10.25
CA ALA A 922 -12.07 -11.02 9.52
C ALA A 922 -12.08 -11.99 8.34
N VAL A 923 -11.65 -11.55 7.15
CA VAL A 923 -11.53 -12.42 5.97
C VAL A 923 -10.06 -12.78 5.79
N ARG A 924 -9.77 -14.06 5.56
CA ARG A 924 -8.41 -14.58 5.40
C ARG A 924 -8.29 -15.35 4.09
N PHE A 925 -7.59 -14.76 3.13
CA PHE A 925 -7.19 -15.43 1.89
C PHE A 925 -5.93 -16.26 2.14
N LEU A 926 -5.97 -17.51 1.70
CA LEU A 926 -4.96 -18.52 1.93
C LEU A 926 -4.53 -19.10 0.59
N PHE A 927 -3.25 -18.97 0.26
CA PHE A 927 -2.67 -19.50 -0.96
C PHE A 927 -1.71 -20.62 -0.58
N TRP A 928 -2.11 -21.85 -0.89
CA TRP A 928 -1.42 -23.06 -0.44
C TRP A 928 -0.34 -23.47 -1.42
N THR A 929 0.74 -24.04 -0.92
CA THR A 929 1.77 -24.63 -1.78
C THR A 929 1.89 -26.12 -1.50
N ALA A 930 2.35 -26.87 -2.50
CA ALA A 930 2.54 -28.31 -2.44
C ALA A 930 1.23 -29.05 -2.15
N GLU A 931 0.13 -28.57 -2.74
CA GLU A 931 -1.16 -29.27 -2.76
C GLU A 931 -1.00 -30.59 -3.53
N GLU A 932 -0.41 -30.50 -4.72
CA GLU A 932 -0.23 -31.56 -5.72
C GLU A 932 0.59 -32.76 -5.20
N PHE A 933 1.31 -32.53 -4.10
CA PHE A 933 2.19 -33.49 -3.44
C PHE A 933 1.58 -34.02 -2.12
N GLY A 934 0.29 -33.78 -1.89
CA GLY A 934 -0.49 -34.34 -0.78
C GLY A 934 -0.92 -33.30 0.25
N LEU A 935 -1.49 -32.18 -0.19
CA LEU A 935 -2.07 -31.14 0.67
C LEU A 935 -1.08 -30.62 1.71
N LEU A 936 0.21 -30.56 1.36
CA LEU A 936 1.28 -30.35 2.34
C LEU A 936 1.20 -28.94 2.94
N GLY A 937 0.87 -27.93 2.15
CA GLY A 937 0.74 -26.54 2.58
C GLY A 937 -0.40 -26.31 3.57
N SER A 938 -1.62 -26.76 3.27
CA SER A 938 -2.78 -26.62 4.15
C SER A 938 -2.63 -27.46 5.43
N ASN A 939 -2.13 -28.69 5.33
CA ASN A 939 -1.82 -29.53 6.50
C ASN A 939 -0.75 -28.90 7.40
N TYR A 940 0.31 -28.33 6.82
CA TYR A 940 1.33 -27.62 7.57
C TYR A 940 0.72 -26.41 8.30
N TYR A 941 -0.12 -25.63 7.62
CA TYR A 941 -0.79 -24.48 8.23
C TYR A 941 -1.64 -24.87 9.44
N VAL A 942 -2.56 -25.82 9.25
CA VAL A 942 -3.51 -26.23 10.31
C VAL A 942 -2.80 -26.89 11.49
N SER A 943 -1.76 -27.69 11.24
CA SER A 943 -0.98 -28.35 12.30
C SER A 943 -0.16 -27.38 13.16
N HIS A 944 0.26 -26.25 12.60
CA HIS A 944 1.05 -25.23 13.31
C HIS A 944 0.20 -24.18 14.04
N LEU A 945 -1.13 -24.23 13.91
CA LEU A 945 -2.02 -23.42 14.71
C LEU A 945 -2.33 -24.10 16.06
N ASN A 946 -2.31 -23.30 17.13
CA ASN A 946 -2.79 -23.77 18.42
C ASN A 946 -4.33 -23.89 18.42
N ALA A 947 -4.89 -24.59 19.40
CA ALA A 947 -6.34 -24.83 19.46
C ALA A 947 -7.15 -23.52 19.54
N THR A 948 -6.60 -22.46 20.14
CA THR A 948 -7.25 -21.16 20.23
C THR A 948 -7.33 -20.49 18.86
N GLU A 949 -6.22 -20.44 18.12
CA GLU A 949 -6.17 -19.85 16.77
C GLU A 949 -7.00 -20.64 15.77
N LEU A 950 -6.99 -21.98 15.85
CA LEU A 950 -7.86 -22.83 15.04
C LEU A 950 -9.33 -22.51 15.27
N ASN A 951 -9.76 -22.33 16.52
CA ASN A 951 -11.15 -22.05 16.85
C ASN A 951 -11.64 -20.67 16.37
N LYS A 952 -10.72 -19.75 16.06
CA LYS A 952 -11.09 -18.46 15.43
C LYS A 952 -11.52 -18.63 13.98
N ILE A 953 -11.05 -19.67 13.28
CA ILE A 953 -11.49 -20.00 11.92
C ILE A 953 -12.90 -20.59 12.01
N ARG A 954 -13.89 -19.83 11.54
CA ARG A 954 -15.32 -20.16 11.62
C ARG A 954 -15.77 -21.01 10.44
N LEU A 955 -15.19 -20.80 9.27
CA LEU A 955 -15.41 -21.61 8.06
C LEU A 955 -14.20 -21.51 7.12
N TYR A 956 -14.11 -22.44 6.17
CA TYR A 956 -13.14 -22.45 5.08
C TYR A 956 -13.84 -22.67 3.72
N LEU A 957 -13.60 -21.80 2.74
CA LEU A 957 -14.11 -21.96 1.36
C LEU A 957 -12.96 -22.38 0.42
N ASN A 958 -13.14 -23.46 -0.31
CA ASN A 958 -12.14 -23.98 -1.24
C ASN A 958 -12.54 -23.66 -2.68
N PHE A 959 -11.61 -23.09 -3.45
CA PHE A 959 -11.78 -22.80 -4.86
C PHE A 959 -10.60 -23.38 -5.60
N ASP A 960 -10.88 -24.46 -6.32
CA ASP A 960 -9.92 -25.31 -7.00
C ASP A 960 -10.59 -25.72 -8.32
N MET A 961 -9.99 -25.37 -9.46
CA MET A 961 -10.55 -25.55 -10.81
C MET A 961 -11.99 -25.02 -10.96
N ILE A 962 -12.13 -23.70 -11.08
CA ILE A 962 -13.43 -23.02 -11.21
C ILE A 962 -13.72 -22.49 -12.62
N ALA A 963 -12.94 -22.90 -13.62
CA ALA A 963 -13.00 -22.39 -14.99
C ALA A 963 -12.82 -23.48 -16.08
N SER A 964 -13.19 -24.74 -15.80
CA SER A 964 -13.00 -25.85 -16.74
C SER A 964 -13.65 -25.61 -18.12
N PRO A 965 -13.02 -26.05 -19.23
CA PRO A 965 -13.48 -25.75 -20.59
C PRO A 965 -14.89 -26.30 -20.88
N ASN A 966 -15.16 -27.52 -20.39
CA ASN A 966 -16.42 -28.24 -20.54
C ASN A 966 -17.10 -28.34 -19.16
N TYR A 967 -17.28 -27.21 -18.47
CA TYR A 967 -17.69 -27.16 -17.07
C TYR A 967 -19.11 -27.67 -16.77
N ALA A 968 -19.32 -28.05 -15.50
CA ALA A 968 -20.62 -27.95 -14.84
C ALA A 968 -20.47 -27.11 -13.56
N LEU A 969 -21.54 -26.42 -13.14
CA LEU A 969 -21.49 -25.65 -11.89
C LEU A 969 -21.73 -26.60 -10.70
N MET A 970 -20.64 -26.99 -10.02
CA MET A 970 -20.68 -27.95 -8.92
C MET A 970 -20.46 -27.28 -7.56
N ILE A 971 -21.23 -27.71 -6.55
CA ILE A 971 -21.15 -27.24 -5.15
C ILE A 971 -20.77 -28.40 -4.25
N TYR A 972 -19.83 -28.23 -3.33
CA TYR A 972 -19.50 -29.30 -2.37
C TYR A 972 -20.68 -29.64 -1.44
N ASP A 973 -21.05 -30.92 -1.38
CA ASP A 973 -22.15 -31.50 -0.59
C ASP A 973 -21.86 -31.41 0.91
N GLY A 974 -22.36 -30.34 1.53
CA GLY A 974 -22.15 -29.99 2.93
C GLY A 974 -23.05 -30.76 3.88
N ASP A 975 -24.29 -31.03 3.48
CA ASP A 975 -25.29 -31.73 4.28
C ASP A 975 -25.25 -33.25 4.12
N GLY A 976 -24.53 -33.74 3.11
CA GLY A 976 -24.34 -35.16 2.80
C GLY A 976 -25.55 -35.79 2.11
N SER A 977 -26.48 -34.99 1.58
CA SER A 977 -27.72 -35.46 0.97
C SER A 977 -27.50 -36.20 -0.35
N ALA A 978 -26.45 -35.84 -1.09
CA ALA A 978 -26.14 -36.45 -2.39
C ALA A 978 -25.24 -37.68 -2.25
N PHE A 979 -24.22 -37.62 -1.38
CA PHE A 979 -23.17 -38.66 -1.30
C PHE A 979 -23.11 -39.42 0.04
N ASN A 980 -24.04 -39.17 0.96
CA ASN A 980 -24.03 -39.72 2.33
C ASN A 980 -22.75 -39.39 3.13
N GLN A 981 -22.05 -38.31 2.77
CA GLN A 981 -20.85 -37.83 3.44
C GLN A 981 -20.98 -36.33 3.71
N SER A 982 -21.42 -35.99 4.92
CA SER A 982 -21.57 -34.59 5.35
C SER A 982 -20.26 -34.01 5.88
N GLY A 983 -20.01 -32.74 5.57
CA GLY A 983 -18.95 -31.94 6.19
C GLY A 983 -19.21 -31.60 7.67
N PRO A 984 -18.29 -30.93 8.37
CA PRO A 984 -18.51 -30.50 9.75
C PRO A 984 -19.72 -29.54 9.87
N ALA A 985 -20.35 -29.50 11.05
CA ALA A 985 -21.55 -28.69 11.29
C ALA A 985 -21.35 -27.21 10.92
N GLY A 986 -22.12 -26.72 9.94
CA GLY A 986 -21.90 -25.43 9.26
C GLY A 986 -21.73 -25.59 7.75
N SER A 987 -21.27 -26.76 7.28
CA SER A 987 -21.00 -27.01 5.84
C SER A 987 -22.29 -27.02 5.01
N ALA A 988 -23.37 -27.60 5.53
CA ALA A 988 -24.71 -27.54 4.92
C ALA A 988 -25.19 -26.10 4.65
N GLN A 989 -24.85 -25.15 5.53
CA GLN A 989 -25.22 -23.74 5.34
C GLN A 989 -24.38 -23.06 4.25
N ILE A 990 -23.16 -23.54 4.02
CA ILE A 990 -22.27 -23.04 2.95
C ILE A 990 -22.77 -23.55 1.60
N GLU A 991 -23.08 -24.84 1.51
CA GLU A 991 -23.74 -25.45 0.35
C GLU A 991 -25.01 -24.68 0.00
N LYS A 992 -25.92 -24.53 0.97
CA LYS A 992 -27.20 -23.86 0.75
C LYS A 992 -27.06 -22.42 0.22
N LEU A 993 -26.03 -21.69 0.69
CA LEU A 993 -25.77 -20.33 0.22
C LEU A 993 -25.44 -20.30 -1.29
N PHE A 994 -24.66 -21.27 -1.78
CA PHE A 994 -24.32 -21.34 -3.20
C PHE A 994 -25.49 -21.84 -4.05
N GLU A 995 -26.30 -22.77 -3.54
CA GLU A 995 -27.55 -23.19 -4.21
C GLU A 995 -28.46 -21.98 -4.40
N ASP A 996 -28.73 -21.25 -3.31
CA ASP A 996 -29.60 -20.07 -3.33
C ASP A 996 -29.05 -18.98 -4.27
N TYR A 997 -27.73 -18.83 -4.36
CA TYR A 997 -27.10 -17.90 -5.30
C TYR A 997 -27.36 -18.32 -6.75
N TYR A 998 -27.09 -19.57 -7.13
CA TYR A 998 -27.32 -20.05 -8.51
C TYR A 998 -28.79 -20.03 -8.90
N ASP A 999 -29.68 -20.44 -7.99
CA ASP A 999 -31.12 -20.35 -8.18
C ASP A 999 -31.57 -18.90 -8.40
N SER A 1000 -30.98 -17.93 -7.69
CA SER A 1000 -31.35 -16.51 -7.83
C SER A 1000 -31.02 -15.90 -9.19
N ILE A 1001 -30.07 -16.50 -9.92
CA ILE A 1001 -29.66 -16.08 -11.26
C ILE A 1001 -30.10 -17.06 -12.35
N ASP A 1002 -31.06 -17.94 -12.01
CA ASP A 1002 -31.65 -18.95 -12.91
C ASP A 1002 -30.62 -19.90 -13.56
N LEU A 1003 -29.54 -20.23 -12.83
CA LEU A 1003 -28.52 -21.16 -13.30
C LEU A 1003 -28.64 -22.53 -12.61
N PRO A 1004 -28.63 -23.65 -13.38
CA PRO A 1004 -28.63 -24.96 -12.77
C PRO A 1004 -27.28 -25.26 -12.11
N HIS A 1005 -27.34 -26.01 -11.02
CA HIS A 1005 -26.17 -26.50 -10.28
C HIS A 1005 -26.31 -27.99 -9.95
N ILE A 1006 -25.20 -28.64 -9.59
CA ILE A 1006 -25.17 -30.04 -9.12
C ILE A 1006 -24.25 -30.17 -7.89
N PRO A 1007 -24.47 -31.16 -7.02
CA PRO A 1007 -23.58 -31.42 -5.90
C PRO A 1007 -22.30 -32.15 -6.34
N THR A 1008 -21.19 -31.92 -5.64
CA THR A 1008 -19.94 -32.68 -5.73
C THR A 1008 -19.48 -33.13 -4.33
N GLN A 1009 -18.74 -34.23 -4.25
CA GLN A 1009 -18.36 -34.85 -2.99
C GLN A 1009 -17.11 -34.20 -2.37
N PHE A 1010 -17.04 -34.17 -1.03
CA PHE A 1010 -15.75 -34.03 -0.31
C PHE A 1010 -14.95 -35.34 -0.38
N ASP A 1011 -14.23 -35.53 -1.47
CA ASP A 1011 -13.43 -36.74 -1.75
C ASP A 1011 -12.01 -36.72 -1.14
N GLY A 1012 -11.62 -35.60 -0.53
CA GLY A 1012 -10.35 -35.40 0.16
C GLY A 1012 -9.17 -35.05 -0.75
N ARG A 1013 -9.44 -34.69 -2.01
CA ARG A 1013 -8.41 -34.37 -3.02
C ARG A 1013 -8.03 -32.89 -3.11
N SER A 1014 -8.42 -32.06 -2.14
CA SER A 1014 -8.07 -30.63 -2.13
C SER A 1014 -7.98 -30.09 -0.69
N ASP A 1015 -7.55 -28.84 -0.55
CA ASP A 1015 -7.11 -28.25 0.71
C ASP A 1015 -8.18 -28.16 1.80
N TYR A 1016 -9.48 -28.27 1.45
CA TYR A 1016 -10.56 -28.34 2.43
C TYR A 1016 -10.41 -29.50 3.42
N GLU A 1017 -9.73 -30.59 3.03
CA GLU A 1017 -9.62 -31.79 3.87
C GLU A 1017 -8.89 -31.50 5.18
N ALA A 1018 -7.83 -30.68 5.14
CA ALA A 1018 -7.09 -30.26 6.33
C ALA A 1018 -8.00 -29.55 7.36
N PHE A 1019 -8.99 -28.78 6.87
CA PHE A 1019 -9.96 -28.05 7.68
C PHE A 1019 -11.08 -28.98 8.19
N ILE A 1020 -11.62 -29.85 7.33
CA ILE A 1020 -12.65 -30.84 7.68
C ILE A 1020 -12.15 -31.78 8.79
N LEU A 1021 -10.94 -32.31 8.66
CA LEU A 1021 -10.32 -33.19 9.65
C LEU A 1021 -10.16 -32.51 11.03
N ASN A 1022 -10.05 -31.18 11.05
CA ASN A 1022 -9.97 -30.37 12.26
C ASN A 1022 -11.33 -29.78 12.69
N GLY A 1023 -12.43 -30.27 12.11
CA GLY A 1023 -13.79 -29.89 12.45
C GLY A 1023 -14.11 -28.43 12.15
N ILE A 1024 -13.52 -27.88 11.09
CA ILE A 1024 -13.85 -26.56 10.55
C ILE A 1024 -14.87 -26.76 9.42
N PRO A 1025 -16.04 -26.10 9.48
CA PRO A 1025 -17.02 -26.14 8.40
C PRO A 1025 -16.38 -25.73 7.08
N SER A 1026 -16.58 -26.51 6.03
CA SER A 1026 -15.96 -26.27 4.73
C SER A 1026 -16.97 -26.37 3.61
N GLY A 1027 -16.71 -25.72 2.49
CA GLY A 1027 -17.52 -25.74 1.28
C GLY A 1027 -16.79 -25.05 0.15
N GLY A 1028 -17.44 -24.82 -0.99
CA GLY A 1028 -16.79 -24.21 -2.15
C GLY A 1028 -17.44 -24.61 -3.45
N LEU A 1029 -16.76 -24.28 -4.54
CA LEU A 1029 -17.21 -24.48 -5.91
C LEU A 1029 -16.17 -25.28 -6.70
N PHE A 1030 -16.64 -26.03 -7.69
CA PHE A 1030 -15.81 -26.83 -8.58
C PHE A 1030 -16.46 -26.88 -9.96
N THR A 1031 -15.65 -26.98 -11.02
CA THR A 1031 -16.17 -27.07 -12.40
C THR A 1031 -15.95 -28.43 -13.07
N GLY A 1032 -15.36 -29.38 -12.36
CA GLY A 1032 -15.05 -30.70 -12.86
C GLY A 1032 -13.63 -30.79 -13.43
N ALA A 1033 -13.01 -31.96 -13.27
CA ALA A 1033 -11.68 -32.28 -13.78
C ALA A 1033 -11.77 -33.41 -14.82
N GLU A 1034 -11.24 -34.60 -14.52
CA GLU A 1034 -11.20 -35.74 -15.44
C GLU A 1034 -12.55 -36.45 -15.67
N GLY A 1035 -13.60 -36.09 -14.92
CA GLY A 1035 -14.92 -36.72 -15.02
C GLY A 1035 -15.57 -36.49 -16.40
N ILE A 1036 -16.25 -37.50 -16.93
CA ILE A 1036 -16.95 -37.38 -18.23
C ILE A 1036 -18.29 -36.67 -18.06
N MET A 1037 -18.53 -35.64 -18.87
CA MET A 1037 -19.79 -34.93 -18.91
C MET A 1037 -20.91 -35.81 -19.49
N SER A 1038 -22.03 -35.91 -18.77
CA SER A 1038 -23.23 -36.61 -19.22
C SER A 1038 -24.00 -35.82 -20.28
N GLU A 1039 -24.86 -36.49 -21.06
CA GLU A 1039 -25.74 -35.83 -22.03
C GLU A 1039 -26.67 -34.79 -21.39
N GLU A 1040 -27.14 -35.09 -20.18
CA GLU A 1040 -27.98 -34.18 -19.40
C GLU A 1040 -27.22 -32.91 -19.03
N ASN A 1041 -25.98 -33.05 -18.54
CA ASN A 1041 -25.14 -31.91 -18.15
C ASN A 1041 -24.70 -31.09 -19.37
N ALA A 1042 -24.34 -31.75 -20.47
CA ALA A 1042 -24.02 -31.08 -21.73
C ALA A 1042 -25.20 -30.22 -22.24
N SER A 1043 -26.42 -30.74 -22.13
CA SER A 1043 -27.64 -30.01 -22.50
C SER A 1043 -27.92 -28.82 -21.58
N ARG A 1044 -27.52 -28.89 -20.30
CA ARG A 1044 -27.73 -27.84 -19.29
C ARG A 1044 -26.77 -26.65 -19.43
N TRP A 1045 -25.49 -26.89 -19.73
CA TRP A 1045 -24.46 -25.83 -19.77
C TRP A 1045 -23.82 -25.62 -21.15
N GLY A 1046 -24.31 -26.28 -22.20
CA GLY A 1046 -23.82 -26.10 -23.57
C GLY A 1046 -22.49 -26.80 -23.87
N GLY A 1047 -22.11 -27.78 -23.04
CA GLY A 1047 -20.89 -28.58 -23.18
C GLY A 1047 -21.00 -29.75 -24.15
N GLN A 1048 -19.95 -30.58 -24.22
CA GLN A 1048 -19.88 -31.79 -25.04
C GLN A 1048 -20.04 -33.04 -24.19
N ALA A 1049 -21.11 -33.79 -24.44
CA ALA A 1049 -21.33 -35.08 -23.80
C ALA A 1049 -20.25 -36.10 -24.22
N GLY A 1050 -19.84 -36.96 -23.28
CA GLY A 1050 -18.80 -37.97 -23.54
C GLY A 1050 -17.38 -37.42 -23.53
N VAL A 1051 -17.19 -36.11 -23.31
CA VAL A 1051 -15.90 -35.45 -23.13
C VAL A 1051 -15.69 -35.14 -21.64
N ALA A 1052 -14.44 -35.15 -21.17
CA ALA A 1052 -14.10 -34.76 -19.80
C ALA A 1052 -14.52 -33.30 -19.50
N TYR A 1053 -14.77 -32.97 -18.23
CA TYR A 1053 -15.02 -31.58 -17.82
C TYR A 1053 -13.80 -30.68 -18.10
N ASP A 1054 -12.60 -31.21 -17.81
CA ASP A 1054 -11.32 -30.65 -18.22
C ASP A 1054 -10.44 -31.75 -18.83
N ALA A 1055 -10.29 -31.71 -20.16
CA ALA A 1055 -9.45 -32.67 -20.88
C ALA A 1055 -7.95 -32.43 -20.70
N ASN A 1056 -7.56 -31.25 -20.20
CA ASN A 1056 -6.18 -30.87 -19.97
C ASN A 1056 -5.79 -30.89 -18.48
N TYR A 1057 -6.65 -31.40 -17.59
CA TYR A 1057 -6.31 -31.65 -16.19
C TYR A 1057 -4.99 -32.43 -16.09
N HIS A 1058 -4.04 -31.89 -15.30
CA HIS A 1058 -2.67 -32.40 -15.18
C HIS A 1058 -1.91 -32.58 -16.51
N ALA A 1059 -2.16 -31.72 -17.50
CA ALA A 1059 -1.51 -31.78 -18.81
C ALA A 1059 -0.94 -30.42 -19.26
N ALA A 1060 -0.03 -30.45 -20.24
CA ALA A 1060 0.59 -29.25 -20.81
C ALA A 1060 -0.41 -28.28 -21.45
N GLY A 1061 -1.60 -28.77 -21.79
CA GLY A 1061 -2.69 -27.98 -22.35
C GLY A 1061 -3.43 -27.12 -21.34
N ASP A 1062 -3.19 -27.28 -20.02
CA ASP A 1062 -3.82 -26.44 -19.00
C ASP A 1062 -3.18 -25.05 -18.91
N ASN A 1063 -3.44 -24.28 -19.96
CA ASN A 1063 -2.87 -22.99 -20.27
C ASN A 1063 -4.00 -21.96 -20.46
N MET A 1064 -3.72 -20.72 -20.85
CA MET A 1064 -4.76 -19.68 -20.95
C MET A 1064 -5.92 -20.02 -21.90
N THR A 1065 -5.69 -20.87 -22.90
CA THR A 1065 -6.74 -21.30 -23.83
C THR A 1065 -7.66 -22.37 -23.26
N ASN A 1066 -7.32 -22.95 -22.11
CA ASN A 1066 -8.11 -23.97 -21.43
C ASN A 1066 -9.30 -23.38 -20.64
N LEU A 1067 -9.27 -22.09 -20.32
CA LEU A 1067 -10.26 -21.46 -19.45
C LEU A 1067 -11.59 -21.20 -20.15
N ASN A 1068 -12.69 -21.67 -19.58
CA ASN A 1068 -14.02 -21.20 -19.93
C ASN A 1068 -14.31 -19.88 -19.21
N HIS A 1069 -14.34 -18.78 -19.97
CA HIS A 1069 -14.49 -17.43 -19.42
C HIS A 1069 -15.84 -17.20 -18.73
N GLU A 1070 -16.91 -17.85 -19.20
CA GLU A 1070 -18.24 -17.71 -18.61
C GLU A 1070 -18.29 -18.41 -17.24
N ALA A 1071 -17.84 -19.67 -17.18
CA ALA A 1071 -17.73 -20.40 -15.93
C ALA A 1071 -16.83 -19.68 -14.92
N PHE A 1072 -15.70 -19.14 -15.39
CA PHE A 1072 -14.76 -18.43 -14.55
C PHE A 1072 -15.42 -17.21 -13.88
N LEU A 1073 -16.08 -16.37 -14.68
CA LEU A 1073 -16.76 -15.17 -14.16
C LEU A 1073 -17.91 -15.53 -13.21
N ILE A 1074 -18.73 -16.52 -13.56
CA ILE A 1074 -19.87 -16.96 -12.76
C ILE A 1074 -19.40 -17.45 -11.38
N ASN A 1075 -18.43 -18.36 -11.34
CA ASN A 1075 -17.91 -18.90 -10.08
C ASN A 1075 -17.18 -17.83 -9.26
N SER A 1076 -16.40 -16.95 -9.88
CA SER A 1076 -15.74 -15.84 -9.16
C SER A 1076 -16.74 -14.86 -8.53
N LYS A 1077 -17.87 -14.58 -9.21
CA LYS A 1077 -18.96 -13.78 -8.64
C LYS A 1077 -19.67 -14.50 -7.49
N ALA A 1078 -19.91 -15.81 -7.62
CA ALA A 1078 -20.45 -16.63 -6.54
C ALA A 1078 -19.51 -16.65 -5.31
N THR A 1079 -18.19 -16.78 -5.53
CA THR A 1079 -17.19 -16.67 -4.46
C THR A 1079 -17.25 -15.30 -3.78
N ALA A 1080 -17.32 -14.22 -4.54
CA ALA A 1080 -17.44 -12.87 -4.00
C ALA A 1080 -18.72 -12.70 -3.16
N PHE A 1081 -19.85 -13.26 -3.62
CA PHE A 1081 -21.11 -13.26 -2.89
C PHE A 1081 -21.00 -13.99 -1.55
N ALA A 1082 -20.37 -15.16 -1.52
CA ALA A 1082 -20.12 -15.90 -0.29
C ALA A 1082 -19.20 -15.14 0.69
N VAL A 1083 -18.15 -14.50 0.17
CA VAL A 1083 -17.27 -13.62 0.97
C VAL A 1083 -18.07 -12.46 1.54
N ALA A 1084 -18.89 -11.76 0.76
CA ALA A 1084 -19.70 -10.66 1.25
C ALA A 1084 -20.65 -11.11 2.38
N THR A 1085 -21.40 -12.18 2.13
CA THR A 1085 -22.35 -12.75 3.09
C THR A 1085 -21.68 -13.08 4.42
N TYR A 1086 -20.62 -13.89 4.41
CA TYR A 1086 -20.00 -14.35 5.65
C TYR A 1086 -19.07 -13.31 6.29
N ALA A 1087 -18.47 -12.41 5.52
CA ALA A 1087 -17.75 -11.28 6.08
C ALA A 1087 -18.68 -10.33 6.86
N ASN A 1088 -19.98 -10.32 6.53
CA ASN A 1088 -21.00 -9.54 7.23
C ASN A 1088 -21.68 -10.33 8.35
N ASP A 1089 -22.15 -11.55 8.09
CA ASP A 1089 -22.89 -12.36 9.06
C ASP A 1089 -22.44 -13.83 9.11
N LEU A 1090 -22.16 -14.30 10.33
CA LEU A 1090 -21.81 -15.69 10.63
C LEU A 1090 -22.83 -16.31 11.60
N SER A 1091 -24.06 -15.79 11.64
CA SER A 1091 -25.14 -16.30 12.49
C SER A 1091 -25.60 -17.70 12.08
N SER A 1092 -25.59 -17.99 10.78
CA SER A 1092 -25.93 -19.31 10.21
C SER A 1092 -24.87 -20.38 10.52
N ILE A 1093 -23.61 -19.96 10.71
CA ILE A 1093 -22.51 -20.86 10.99
C ILE A 1093 -22.40 -21.10 12.51
N PRO A 1094 -22.30 -22.34 13.00
CA PRO A 1094 -22.14 -22.59 14.43
C PRO A 1094 -20.87 -21.94 15.02
N LYS A 1095 -20.93 -21.49 16.29
CA LYS A 1095 -19.74 -21.05 17.04
C LYS A 1095 -18.92 -22.26 17.48
N ARG A 1096 -17.59 -22.13 17.45
CA ARG A 1096 -16.66 -23.21 17.85
C ARG A 1096 -16.35 -23.12 19.35
N ASN A 1097 -16.54 -24.21 20.10
CA ASN A 1097 -16.30 -24.28 21.56
C ASN A 1097 -14.92 -24.85 21.90
N THR A 1098 -14.13 -24.10 22.67
CA THR A 1098 -12.75 -24.42 23.10
C THR A 1098 -12.60 -25.74 23.90
N THR A 1099 -13.64 -26.16 24.62
CA THR A 1099 -13.64 -27.40 25.42
C THR A 1099 -13.81 -28.66 24.57
N SER A 1100 -14.51 -28.57 23.43
CA SER A 1100 -14.75 -29.70 22.54
C SER A 1100 -13.52 -30.05 21.68
N SER A 1101 -12.73 -29.03 21.29
CA SER A 1101 -11.51 -29.21 20.49
C SER A 1101 -10.39 -29.91 21.28
N LEU A 1102 -10.28 -29.68 22.59
CA LEU A 1102 -9.28 -30.33 23.45
C LEU A 1102 -9.59 -31.82 23.68
N HIS A 1103 -10.86 -32.19 23.89
CA HIS A 1103 -11.27 -33.60 24.01
C HIS A 1103 -11.14 -34.38 22.70
N ARG A 1104 -11.33 -33.73 21.54
CA ARG A 1104 -11.15 -34.36 20.23
C ARG A 1104 -9.67 -34.55 19.90
N ARG A 1105 -8.80 -33.58 20.22
CA ARG A 1105 -7.34 -33.64 20.03
C ARG A 1105 -6.66 -34.72 20.91
N ALA A 1106 -7.15 -34.93 22.13
CA ALA A 1106 -6.69 -36.02 23.00
C ALA A 1106 -7.09 -37.42 22.47
N ARG A 1107 -8.11 -37.51 21.62
CA ARG A 1107 -8.52 -38.76 20.95
C ARG A 1107 -7.80 -39.00 19.62
N THR A 1108 -7.33 -37.94 18.94
CA THR A 1108 -6.58 -38.02 17.68
C THR A 1108 -5.06 -38.03 17.83
N MET A 1109 -4.50 -37.69 19.00
CA MET A 1109 -3.08 -37.93 19.33
C MET A 1109 -2.79 -39.37 19.82
N ARG A 1110 -3.35 -40.37 19.13
CA ARG A 1110 -2.71 -41.69 19.01
C ARG A 1110 -1.99 -41.69 17.66
N PRO A 1111 -0.84 -42.38 17.52
CA PRO A 1111 -0.14 -42.43 16.23
C PRO A 1111 -1.14 -42.87 15.16
N PHE A 1112 -1.15 -42.16 14.02
CA PHE A 1112 -2.07 -42.29 12.89
C PHE A 1112 -2.73 -43.67 12.77
N GLY A 1113 -3.80 -43.87 13.53
CA GLY A 1113 -4.75 -44.92 13.28
C GLY A 1113 -5.67 -44.38 12.21
N LYS A 1114 -5.28 -44.54 10.94
CA LYS A 1114 -6.16 -44.33 9.79
C LYS A 1114 -7.49 -45.01 10.12
N ARG A 1115 -8.59 -44.26 10.20
CA ARG A 1115 -9.89 -44.88 10.02
C ARG A 1115 -9.83 -45.49 8.62
N ALA A 1116 -9.95 -46.81 8.54
CA ALA A 1116 -10.27 -47.46 7.28
C ALA A 1116 -11.49 -46.75 6.67
N PRO A 1117 -11.55 -46.55 5.35
CA PRO A 1117 -12.81 -46.21 4.72
C PRO A 1117 -13.82 -47.27 5.19
N LYS A 1118 -14.91 -46.83 5.83
CA LYS A 1118 -15.98 -47.75 6.14
C LYS A 1118 -16.51 -48.25 4.80
N THR A 1119 -16.41 -49.56 4.63
CA THR A 1119 -17.05 -50.35 3.59
C THR A 1119 -18.46 -49.84 3.31
N HIS A 1120 -18.74 -49.50 2.06
CA HIS A 1120 -20.13 -49.42 1.59
C HIS A 1120 -20.67 -50.86 1.57
N ALA A 1121 -21.56 -51.16 2.51
CA ALA A 1121 -22.42 -52.33 2.42
C ALA A 1121 -23.45 -52.06 1.31
N HIS A 1122 -23.47 -52.90 0.29
CA HIS A 1122 -24.45 -52.86 -0.78
C HIS A 1122 -25.87 -52.99 -0.21
N VAL A 1123 -26.69 -51.95 -0.39
CA VAL A 1123 -28.15 -52.09 -0.33
C VAL A 1123 -28.58 -52.59 -1.70
N SER A 1124 -29.18 -53.78 -1.75
CA SER A 1124 -29.69 -54.37 -2.97
C SER A 1124 -30.71 -53.43 -3.61
N GLY A 1125 -30.42 -52.94 -4.82
CA GLY A 1125 -31.32 -52.07 -5.58
C GLY A 1125 -30.79 -50.67 -5.89
N SER A 1126 -29.65 -50.23 -5.37
CA SER A 1126 -28.99 -48.98 -5.80
C SER A 1126 -27.81 -49.31 -6.72
N GLY A 1127 -28.08 -49.30 -8.04
CA GLY A 1127 -27.07 -49.49 -9.07
C GLY A 1127 -26.11 -48.30 -9.14
N CYS A 1128 -24.81 -48.54 -8.97
CA CYS A 1128 -23.78 -47.62 -9.44
C CYS A 1128 -23.70 -47.70 -10.96
N TRP A 1129 -23.99 -46.59 -11.63
CA TRP A 1129 -23.71 -46.33 -13.05
C TRP A 1129 -22.26 -45.82 -13.14
N HIS A 1130 -21.29 -46.40 -13.87
CA HIS A 1130 -21.27 -46.94 -15.24
C HIS A 1130 -21.81 -45.94 -16.26
N SER A 1131 -20.98 -45.61 -17.26
CA SER A 1131 -21.49 -45.14 -18.54
C SER A 1131 -22.57 -46.11 -19.03
N GLN A 1132 -23.75 -45.60 -19.37
CA GLN A 1132 -24.39 -46.10 -20.57
C GLN A 1132 -23.91 -45.25 -21.72
N VAL A 1133 -23.06 -45.86 -22.54
CA VAL A 1133 -23.32 -45.85 -23.96
C VAL A 1133 -24.26 -47.04 -24.18
N GLU A 1134 -25.50 -46.80 -24.57
CA GLU A 1134 -26.29 -47.83 -25.22
C GLU A 1134 -26.84 -47.28 -26.53
N ALA A 1135 -26.37 -47.90 -27.62
CA ALA A 1135 -26.87 -47.85 -29.01
C ALA A 1135 -26.97 -46.48 -29.70
#